data_AF-A0A0N0DSE6-F1
#
_entry.id   AF-A0A0N0DSE6-F1
#
_cell.length_a   1.000
_cell.length_b   1.000
_cell.length_c   1.000
_cell.angle_alpha   90.00
_cell.angle_beta   90.00
_cell.angle_gamma   90.00
#
_symmetry.space_group_name_H-M   'P 1'
#
loop_
_entity.id
_entity.type
_entity.pdbx_description
1 polymer ?
#
loop_
_entity_poly.entity_id
_entity_poly.type
_entity_poly.pdbx_seq_one_letter_code
_entity_poly.pdbx_strand_id
1 'polypeptide(L)'
;MYETVGYYLQMVAAFLLLSLTHYFASAFLPMADCDETFNYIEPVHYLLYGSGKQTWELCERYALRSWLFLWIYAWPAVLLRGAASLSSADVFYYLRIFNGRIAALAELFFVYSVWSAFSGKAAMIALLLLLVNYPIPHAAVSVMPTSFAMICNFVALGCWLRTGAWSSSRVPAASMHGSAKRRTPRYLRWSVGLALFFSVCSGIISWPFAGLVSVPIGLDLLLRFPTHAALSTAGAVVVVVVADLLVNAPYYCRWVLSSWNVATYNIFGGADRGPDLLGTEPWFFFWKNLILNFNLMFVTALCAPLVVLCTVRRAAPPSGSRFAGSKSRSSGVRNGNGHPRQRESPRRLSSSGEVRPAALLATSPASSLTRTRVHHSAVAEAPAPQPSCWHAPLNVAAAAVGCSCGRELLYMAPFFLWFTFWMCIEHKEERFMAPAYPFMVLAGTRAICLAFFPDVERERHASTPAAVVSTYPGNATAVPVATAPPPPALPRRDSPHQPRSIAVLAWRRAAGFAFLAAFFLLSYSRAMAVYSYYSGPERLFYDWYPVLRAAARQRWEEKQALAATGQFATTRGTTPQQTNELNAYFTLCLGREWYRFPSSFFADHRYARYQFLSTSSFHGMLPMSFVTAAAGEERGLLWAPPGVNHAGTAEEQRHEGGSCTCGAAHVSDLSREISEQYVQDPIHQCDAVFDSLPPPAHVSAAEHAQERRQLHLDTVFTRSLLNTTAMRAVLAAEGTLYRHVDDAYAVIDVDRTPMWCRVLYYPFGISKRCAVWRPLVLNAKP
;
A
#
# COMPACT_ATOMS: atom_id res chain seq x y z
N MET A 1 19.94 -10.51 25.71
CA MET A 1 19.28 -9.23 26.05
C MET A 1 19.79 -8.10 25.15
N TYR A 2 21.09 -7.76 25.14
CA TYR A 2 21.65 -6.70 24.27
C TYR A 2 21.39 -6.92 22.76
N GLU A 3 21.55 -8.14 22.24
CA GLU A 3 21.25 -8.44 20.83
C GLU A 3 19.76 -8.27 20.49
N THR A 4 18.89 -8.67 21.42
CA THR A 4 17.44 -8.54 21.27
C THR A 4 17.01 -7.07 21.29
N VAL A 5 17.57 -6.27 22.20
CA VAL A 5 17.33 -4.82 22.27
C VAL A 5 17.84 -4.12 21.01
N GLY A 6 19.03 -4.48 20.52
CA GLY A 6 19.59 -3.95 19.28
C GLY A 6 18.70 -4.22 18.07
N TYR A 7 18.14 -5.43 17.97
CA TYR A 7 17.20 -5.80 16.90
C TYR A 7 15.92 -4.96 16.93
N TYR A 8 15.29 -4.79 18.10
CA TYR A 8 14.09 -3.96 18.22
C TYR A 8 14.38 -2.51 17.86
N LEU A 9 15.52 -1.97 18.30
CA LEU A 9 15.92 -0.61 17.98
C LEU A 9 16.11 -0.41 16.47
N GLN A 10 16.68 -1.40 15.77
CA GLN A 10 16.83 -1.37 14.31
C GLN A 10 15.47 -1.39 13.58
N MET A 11 14.53 -2.23 14.03
CA MET A 11 13.18 -2.28 13.42
C MET A 11 12.40 -0.98 13.66
N VAL A 12 12.51 -0.40 14.86
CA VAL A 12 11.91 0.91 15.17
C VAL A 12 12.54 2.00 14.31
N ALA A 13 13.88 2.03 14.19
CA ALA A 13 14.55 3.00 13.32
C ALA A 13 14.12 2.86 11.85
N ALA A 14 14.03 1.63 11.33
CA ALA A 14 13.53 1.39 9.98
C ALA A 14 12.07 1.88 9.80
N PHE A 15 11.19 1.60 10.76
CA PHE A 15 9.82 2.10 10.75
C PHE A 15 9.74 3.63 10.74
N LEU A 16 10.53 4.29 11.59
CA LEU A 16 10.56 5.75 11.68
C LEU A 16 11.07 6.39 10.38
N LEU A 17 12.10 5.80 9.75
CA LEU A 17 12.61 6.26 8.46
C LEU A 17 11.56 6.09 7.35
N LEU A 18 10.91 4.93 7.25
CA LEU A 18 9.84 4.72 6.27
C LEU A 18 8.66 5.68 6.51
N SER A 19 8.29 5.87 7.78
CA SER A 19 7.23 6.80 8.16
C SER A 19 7.57 8.25 7.81
N LEU A 20 8.84 8.65 7.93
CA LEU A 20 9.30 9.99 7.54
C LEU A 20 9.19 10.20 6.01
N THR A 21 9.58 9.21 5.21
CA THR A 21 9.41 9.26 3.75
C THR A 21 7.94 9.38 3.36
N HIS A 22 7.05 8.63 4.02
CA HIS A 22 5.61 8.71 3.79
C HIS A 22 4.99 10.03 4.29
N TYR A 23 5.49 10.59 5.39
CA TYR A 23 5.10 11.92 5.84
C TYR A 23 5.47 12.98 4.80
N PHE A 24 6.67 12.92 4.24
CA PHE A 24 7.08 13.80 3.15
C PHE A 24 6.11 13.70 1.95
N ALA A 25 5.77 12.48 1.53
CA ALA A 25 4.79 12.29 0.45
C ALA A 25 3.40 12.84 0.82
N SER A 26 2.94 12.62 2.05
CA SER A 26 1.64 13.09 2.54
C SER A 26 1.53 14.61 2.54
N ALA A 27 2.58 15.30 2.97
CA ALA A 27 2.57 16.74 3.20
C ALA A 27 2.96 17.57 1.97
N PHE A 28 3.78 17.03 1.07
CA PHE A 28 4.36 17.81 -0.03
C PHE A 28 3.95 17.31 -1.40
N LEU A 29 3.75 16.01 -1.61
CA LEU A 29 3.40 15.52 -2.94
C LEU A 29 1.88 15.68 -3.18
N PRO A 30 1.48 16.27 -4.31
CA PRO A 30 0.08 16.56 -4.57
C PRO A 30 -0.71 15.30 -4.89
N MET A 31 -2.04 15.40 -4.83
CA MET A 31 -2.91 14.45 -5.55
C MET A 31 -2.54 14.44 -7.04
N ALA A 32 -2.19 13.27 -7.55
CA ALA A 32 -1.70 13.11 -8.91
C ALA A 32 -2.84 12.94 -9.92
N ASP A 33 -4.05 12.66 -9.44
CA ASP A 33 -5.10 12.06 -10.23
C ASP A 33 -6.48 12.63 -9.86
N CYS A 34 -7.27 13.00 -10.86
CA CYS A 34 -8.63 13.50 -10.65
C CYS A 34 -9.59 12.40 -10.20
N ASP A 35 -9.33 11.12 -10.54
CA ASP A 35 -10.11 10.02 -9.98
C ASP A 35 -9.90 9.86 -8.49
N GLU A 36 -8.68 10.11 -7.99
CA GLU A 36 -8.44 10.14 -6.54
C GLU A 36 -9.39 11.15 -5.88
N THR A 37 -9.43 12.38 -6.41
CA THR A 37 -10.30 13.44 -5.91
C THR A 37 -11.78 13.05 -5.99
N PHE A 38 -12.30 12.79 -7.18
CA PHE A 38 -13.75 12.75 -7.39
C PHE A 38 -14.39 11.39 -7.13
N ASN A 39 -13.67 10.28 -7.32
CA ASN A 39 -14.20 8.94 -7.08
C ASN A 39 -13.95 8.44 -5.65
N TYR A 40 -13.04 9.06 -4.89
CA TYR A 40 -12.69 8.57 -3.56
C TYR A 40 -12.63 9.65 -2.48
N ILE A 41 -11.86 10.73 -2.67
CA ILE A 41 -11.73 11.77 -1.64
C ILE A 41 -13.05 12.51 -1.41
N GLU A 42 -13.80 12.85 -2.47
CA GLU A 42 -15.11 13.49 -2.35
C GLU A 42 -16.15 12.59 -1.66
N PRO A 43 -16.30 11.30 -2.01
CA PRO A 43 -17.12 10.38 -1.23
C PRO A 43 -16.66 10.20 0.23
N VAL A 44 -15.35 10.22 0.52
CA VAL A 44 -14.85 10.20 1.91
C VAL A 44 -15.26 11.50 2.64
N HIS A 45 -15.18 12.64 1.98
CA HIS A 45 -15.70 13.91 2.51
C HIS A 45 -17.20 13.80 2.80
N TYR A 46 -17.98 13.16 1.92
CA TYR A 46 -19.41 12.91 2.14
C TYR A 46 -19.69 12.00 3.34
N LEU A 47 -18.92 10.92 3.52
CA LEU A 47 -19.03 10.07 4.72
C LEU A 47 -18.72 10.83 6.02
N LEU A 48 -17.76 11.77 5.97
CA LEU A 48 -17.33 12.52 7.15
C LEU A 48 -18.20 13.76 7.43
N TYR A 49 -18.65 14.48 6.42
CA TYR A 49 -19.27 15.80 6.57
C TYR A 49 -20.64 15.92 5.89
N GLY A 50 -21.19 14.82 5.36
CA GLY A 50 -22.51 14.82 4.74
C GLY A 50 -22.61 15.68 3.48
N SER A 51 -21.50 16.09 2.87
CA SER A 51 -21.43 16.89 1.65
C SER A 51 -20.25 16.48 0.78
N GLY A 52 -20.27 16.77 -0.52
CA GLY A 52 -19.20 16.42 -1.45
C GLY A 52 -19.75 16.18 -2.85
N LYS A 53 -18.88 15.74 -3.76
CA LYS A 53 -19.27 15.36 -5.11
C LYS A 53 -19.27 13.84 -5.34
N GLN A 54 -20.13 13.38 -6.24
CA GLN A 54 -20.23 12.04 -6.74
C GLN A 54 -20.11 12.01 -8.27
N THR A 55 -19.47 10.98 -8.77
CA THR A 55 -19.48 10.65 -10.20
C THR A 55 -20.60 9.64 -10.49
N TRP A 56 -20.83 9.39 -11.78
CA TRP A 56 -21.74 8.35 -12.24
C TRP A 56 -21.36 6.93 -11.76
N GLU A 57 -20.09 6.70 -11.43
CA GLU A 57 -19.58 5.39 -10.98
C GLU A 57 -20.06 5.02 -9.58
N LEU A 58 -20.40 6.02 -8.76
CA LEU A 58 -21.05 5.87 -7.45
C LEU A 58 -22.57 5.89 -7.54
N CYS A 59 -23.15 6.01 -8.74
CA CYS A 59 -24.59 5.91 -8.89
C CYS A 59 -25.06 4.44 -8.75
N GLU A 60 -26.18 4.22 -8.06
CA GLU A 60 -26.91 2.96 -7.94
C GLU A 60 -27.08 2.16 -9.25
N ARG A 61 -27.32 2.86 -10.37
CA ARG A 61 -27.43 2.25 -11.69
C ARG A 61 -26.18 1.46 -12.11
N TYR A 62 -25.00 1.99 -11.83
CA TYR A 62 -23.71 1.39 -12.25
C TYR A 62 -22.99 0.70 -11.10
N ALA A 63 -22.95 1.35 -9.93
CA ALA A 63 -22.39 0.85 -8.68
C ALA A 63 -21.00 0.21 -8.87
N LEU A 64 -20.08 0.99 -9.45
CA LEU A 64 -18.73 0.55 -9.82
C LEU A 64 -17.72 0.77 -8.68
N ARG A 65 -18.06 1.52 -7.64
CA ARG A 65 -17.14 1.83 -6.53
C ARG A 65 -17.62 1.20 -5.22
N SER A 66 -16.72 0.54 -4.48
CA SER A 66 -17.09 -0.08 -3.19
C SER A 66 -17.17 0.98 -2.08
N TRP A 67 -18.29 1.03 -1.37
CA TRP A 67 -18.42 1.84 -0.14
C TRP A 67 -17.64 1.23 1.02
N LEU A 68 -17.42 -0.09 1.03
CA LEU A 68 -16.51 -0.72 1.99
C LEU A 68 -15.09 -0.16 1.85
N PHE A 69 -14.61 -0.01 0.61
CA PHE A 69 -13.33 0.64 0.34
C PHE A 69 -13.30 2.07 0.90
N LEU A 70 -14.32 2.89 0.64
CA LEU A 70 -14.38 4.26 1.15
C LEU A 70 -14.38 4.30 2.68
N TRP A 71 -15.11 3.41 3.35
CA TRP A 71 -15.14 3.32 4.81
C TRP A 71 -13.79 2.96 5.42
N ILE A 72 -12.99 2.09 4.77
CA ILE A 72 -11.63 1.76 5.25
C ILE A 72 -10.78 3.04 5.39
N TYR A 73 -10.95 3.99 4.47
CA TYR A 73 -10.24 5.26 4.45
C TYR A 73 -10.91 6.35 5.28
N ALA A 74 -12.24 6.37 5.41
CA ALA A 74 -12.96 7.36 6.22
C ALA A 74 -12.89 7.08 7.72
N TRP A 75 -12.93 5.80 8.12
CA TRP A 75 -12.96 5.34 9.52
C TRP A 75 -11.97 6.05 10.46
N PRO A 76 -10.67 6.20 10.10
CA PRO A 76 -9.68 6.78 11.00
C PRO A 76 -9.99 8.24 11.38
N ALA A 77 -10.76 8.95 10.55
CA ALA A 77 -11.11 10.35 10.75
C ALA A 77 -12.47 10.57 11.43
N VAL A 78 -13.27 9.52 11.68
CA VAL A 78 -14.64 9.64 12.22
C VAL A 78 -14.67 10.35 13.59
N LEU A 79 -13.65 10.13 14.43
CA LEU A 79 -13.53 10.80 15.73
C LEU A 79 -12.90 12.20 15.65
N LEU A 80 -12.22 12.51 14.54
CA LEU A 80 -11.51 13.78 14.36
C LEU A 80 -12.37 14.86 13.71
N ARG A 81 -13.34 14.47 12.87
CA ARG A 81 -14.21 15.42 12.15
C ARG A 81 -15.01 16.37 13.04
N GLY A 82 -15.27 16.00 14.31
CA GLY A 82 -16.00 16.82 15.28
C GLY A 82 -15.11 17.68 16.18
N ALA A 83 -13.79 17.59 16.04
CA ALA A 83 -12.86 18.38 16.84
C ALA A 83 -12.89 19.84 16.37
N ALA A 84 -13.39 20.74 17.22
CA ALA A 84 -13.56 22.16 16.88
C ALA A 84 -12.26 22.87 16.45
N SER A 85 -11.10 22.35 16.84
CA SER A 85 -9.79 22.90 16.51
C SER A 85 -9.22 22.45 15.16
N LEU A 86 -9.80 21.43 14.52
CA LEU A 86 -9.29 20.88 13.26
C LEU A 86 -10.11 21.38 12.07
N SER A 87 -9.43 21.86 11.03
CA SER A 87 -10.07 22.12 9.75
C SER A 87 -10.31 20.82 8.97
N SER A 88 -11.22 20.84 7.99
CA SER A 88 -11.38 19.70 7.08
C SER A 88 -10.08 19.42 6.31
N ALA A 89 -9.30 20.45 5.95
CA ALA A 89 -8.00 20.26 5.32
C ALA A 89 -7.00 19.52 6.24
N ASP A 90 -7.02 19.78 7.55
CA ASP A 90 -6.19 19.05 8.51
C ASP A 90 -6.60 17.57 8.61
N VAL A 91 -7.91 17.28 8.53
CA VAL A 91 -8.43 15.91 8.48
C VAL A 91 -7.98 15.19 7.21
N PHE A 92 -7.96 15.87 6.06
CA PHE A 92 -7.41 15.33 4.82
C PHE A 92 -5.93 14.95 4.96
N TYR A 93 -5.08 15.84 5.49
CA TYR A 93 -3.67 15.53 5.71
C TYR A 93 -3.47 14.44 6.77
N TYR A 94 -4.31 14.39 7.80
CA TYR A 94 -4.32 13.29 8.76
C TYR A 94 -4.56 11.94 8.08
N LEU A 95 -5.55 11.84 7.20
CA LEU A 95 -5.86 10.61 6.46
C LEU A 95 -4.67 10.16 5.61
N ARG A 96 -4.03 11.09 4.88
CA ARG A 96 -2.82 10.81 4.09
C ARG A 96 -1.67 10.28 4.96
N ILE A 97 -1.40 10.95 6.09
CA ILE A 97 -0.36 10.54 7.04
C ILE A 97 -0.68 9.17 7.64
N PHE A 98 -1.94 8.90 7.97
CA PHE A 98 -2.38 7.61 8.50
C PHE A 98 -2.15 6.49 7.47
N ASN A 99 -2.59 6.70 6.22
CA ASN A 99 -2.36 5.75 5.13
C ASN A 99 -0.87 5.46 4.92
N GLY A 100 -0.05 6.52 4.93
CA GLY A 100 1.40 6.40 4.84
C GLY A 100 2.01 5.55 5.97
N ARG A 101 1.49 5.63 7.20
CA ARG A 101 1.94 4.77 8.31
C ARG A 101 1.54 3.32 8.13
N ILE A 102 0.33 3.05 7.63
CA ILE A 102 -0.13 1.70 7.31
C ILE A 102 0.76 1.07 6.22
N ALA A 103 1.07 1.84 5.18
CA ALA A 103 2.01 1.42 4.14
C ALA A 103 3.41 1.15 4.70
N ALA A 104 3.95 2.04 5.54
CA ALA A 104 5.26 1.85 6.19
C ALA A 104 5.32 0.56 7.05
N LEU A 105 4.21 0.17 7.70
CA LEU A 105 4.12 -1.11 8.42
C LEU A 105 4.15 -2.31 7.46
N ALA A 106 3.42 -2.26 6.35
CA ALA A 106 3.42 -3.31 5.34
C ALA A 106 4.81 -3.48 4.68
N GLU A 107 5.47 -2.36 4.38
CA GLU A 107 6.82 -2.30 3.85
C GLU A 107 7.86 -2.83 4.84
N LEU A 108 7.78 -2.45 6.11
CA LEU A 108 8.66 -2.98 7.16
C LEU A 108 8.50 -4.50 7.29
N PHE A 109 7.26 -4.99 7.25
CA PHE A 109 6.98 -6.42 7.26
C PHE A 109 7.57 -7.12 6.03
N PHE A 110 7.51 -6.50 4.86
CA PHE A 110 8.18 -6.99 3.65
C PHE A 110 9.70 -7.03 3.81
N VAL A 111 10.34 -5.96 4.30
CA VAL A 111 11.79 -5.90 4.56
C VAL A 111 12.23 -6.98 5.53
N TYR A 112 11.49 -7.15 6.63
CA TYR A 112 11.71 -8.23 7.60
C TYR A 112 11.55 -9.62 6.96
N SER A 113 10.59 -9.78 6.06
CA SER A 113 10.39 -11.04 5.34
C SER A 113 11.53 -11.32 4.37
N VAL A 114 12.04 -10.32 3.65
CA VAL A 114 13.24 -10.41 2.80
C VAL A 114 14.47 -10.79 3.62
N TRP A 115 14.65 -10.18 4.80
CA TRP A 115 15.71 -10.53 5.75
C TRP A 115 15.69 -12.01 6.08
N SER A 116 14.50 -12.51 6.44
CA SER A 116 14.30 -13.91 6.83
C SER A 116 14.44 -14.91 5.67
N ALA A 117 14.09 -14.50 4.45
CA ALA A 117 14.07 -15.38 3.28
C ALA A 117 15.42 -15.42 2.53
N PHE A 118 16.20 -14.34 2.59
CA PHE A 118 17.42 -14.18 1.79
C PHE A 118 18.65 -13.87 2.66
N SER A 119 18.82 -12.63 3.08
CA SER A 119 19.97 -12.19 3.88
C SER A 119 19.77 -10.78 4.43
N GLY A 120 20.59 -10.40 5.41
CA GLY A 120 20.63 -9.03 5.95
C GLY A 120 20.97 -7.97 4.91
N LYS A 121 21.85 -8.29 3.95
CA LYS A 121 22.20 -7.38 2.86
C LYS A 121 21.01 -7.13 1.93
N ALA A 122 20.22 -8.18 1.63
CA ALA A 122 19.02 -8.05 0.82
C ALA A 122 17.96 -7.18 1.50
N ALA A 123 17.77 -7.36 2.81
CA ALA A 123 16.86 -6.50 3.58
C ALA A 123 17.30 -5.03 3.58
N MET A 124 18.61 -4.77 3.74
CA MET A 124 19.14 -3.41 3.71
C MET A 124 18.94 -2.76 2.33
N ILE A 125 19.20 -3.49 1.23
CA ILE A 125 18.96 -2.96 -0.11
C ILE A 125 17.46 -2.72 -0.34
N ALA A 126 16.60 -3.65 0.04
CA ALA A 126 15.15 -3.46 -0.05
C ALA A 126 14.68 -2.22 0.71
N LEU A 127 15.18 -2.02 1.94
CA LEU A 127 14.89 -0.83 2.74
C LEU A 127 15.37 0.45 2.05
N LEU A 128 16.60 0.47 1.54
CA LEU A 128 17.14 1.64 0.83
C LEU A 128 16.33 1.97 -0.43
N LEU A 129 15.92 0.96 -1.20
CA LEU A 129 15.06 1.16 -2.37
C LEU A 129 13.71 1.76 -1.95
N LEU A 130 13.08 1.27 -0.89
CA LEU A 130 11.80 1.80 -0.40
C LEU A 130 11.90 3.24 0.13
N LEU A 131 12.97 3.56 0.89
CA LEU A 131 13.17 4.89 1.46
C LEU A 131 13.38 5.98 0.40
N VAL A 132 13.98 5.61 -0.72
CA VAL A 132 14.49 6.55 -1.73
C VAL A 132 13.58 6.65 -2.94
N ASN A 133 12.82 5.59 -3.23
CA ASN A 133 11.99 5.52 -4.42
C ASN A 133 10.68 6.27 -4.24
N TYR A 134 10.64 7.55 -4.59
CA TYR A 134 9.46 8.42 -4.38
C TYR A 134 8.10 7.93 -4.93
N PRO A 135 7.99 7.14 -6.03
CA PRO A 135 6.67 6.73 -6.54
C PRO A 135 5.91 5.82 -5.57
N ILE A 136 6.61 5.01 -4.78
CA ILE A 136 5.98 4.13 -3.79
C ILE A 136 5.32 4.92 -2.66
N PRO A 137 6.02 5.79 -1.90
CA PRO A 137 5.41 6.59 -0.86
C PRO A 137 4.38 7.59 -1.42
N HIS A 138 4.54 8.08 -2.65
CA HIS A 138 3.51 8.90 -3.31
C HIS A 138 2.22 8.12 -3.57
N ALA A 139 2.32 6.92 -4.16
CA ALA A 139 1.17 6.05 -4.36
C ALA A 139 0.56 5.59 -3.02
N ALA A 140 1.39 5.30 -2.02
CA ALA A 140 0.96 4.76 -0.73
C ALA A 140 0.05 5.71 0.07
N VAL A 141 0.25 7.03 -0.06
CA VAL A 141 -0.56 8.04 0.64
C VAL A 141 -1.86 8.37 -0.10
N SER A 142 -1.99 7.93 -1.36
CA SER A 142 -3.18 8.14 -2.17
C SER A 142 -4.35 7.23 -1.80
N VAL A 143 -5.56 7.77 -1.85
CA VAL A 143 -6.81 7.02 -1.61
C VAL A 143 -7.27 6.40 -2.93
N MET A 144 -6.58 5.33 -3.35
CA MET A 144 -6.83 4.68 -4.63
C MET A 144 -6.86 3.15 -4.49
N PRO A 145 -7.69 2.44 -5.27
CA PRO A 145 -7.73 0.98 -5.25
C PRO A 145 -6.37 0.33 -5.56
N THR A 146 -5.62 0.91 -6.49
CA THR A 146 -4.29 0.42 -6.88
C THR A 146 -3.27 0.56 -5.74
N SER A 147 -3.37 1.61 -4.93
CA SER A 147 -2.57 1.83 -3.72
C SER A 147 -2.91 0.84 -2.62
N PHE A 148 -4.19 0.60 -2.37
CA PHE A 148 -4.63 -0.42 -1.42
C PHE A 148 -4.18 -1.83 -1.83
N ALA A 149 -4.31 -2.16 -3.12
CA ALA A 149 -3.81 -3.41 -3.70
C ALA A 149 -2.29 -3.55 -3.54
N MET A 150 -1.52 -2.48 -3.74
CA MET A 150 -0.07 -2.45 -3.49
C MET A 150 0.26 -2.77 -2.03
N ILE A 151 -0.41 -2.11 -1.07
CA ILE A 151 -0.20 -2.34 0.37
C ILE A 151 -0.54 -3.79 0.74
N CYS A 152 -1.67 -4.31 0.25
CA CYS A 152 -2.04 -5.72 0.41
C CYS A 152 -0.98 -6.66 -0.16
N ASN A 153 -0.43 -6.33 -1.33
CA ASN A 153 0.59 -7.15 -2.00
C ASN A 153 1.95 -7.11 -1.30
N PHE A 154 2.33 -6.01 -0.62
CA PHE A 154 3.50 -6.02 0.27
C PHE A 154 3.35 -7.04 1.40
N VAL A 155 2.18 -7.06 2.05
CA VAL A 155 1.88 -8.03 3.11
C VAL A 155 1.81 -9.46 2.53
N ALA A 156 1.11 -9.65 1.42
CA ALA A 156 0.96 -10.96 0.79
C ALA A 156 2.31 -11.54 0.35
N LEU A 157 3.17 -10.74 -0.29
CA LEU A 157 4.52 -11.15 -0.67
C LEU A 157 5.38 -11.46 0.56
N GLY A 158 5.32 -10.62 1.61
CA GLY A 158 6.04 -10.90 2.86
C GLY A 158 5.65 -12.24 3.48
N CYS A 159 4.34 -12.50 3.59
CA CYS A 159 3.82 -13.78 4.05
C CYS A 159 4.25 -14.95 3.15
N TRP A 160 4.20 -14.76 1.82
CA TRP A 160 4.59 -15.78 0.84
C TRP A 160 6.07 -16.15 0.96
N LEU A 161 6.97 -15.16 1.07
CA LEU A 161 8.41 -15.37 1.28
C LEU A 161 8.69 -16.24 2.51
N ARG A 162 7.95 -16.02 3.61
CA ARG A 162 8.09 -16.78 4.86
C ARG A 162 7.63 -18.23 4.77
N THR A 163 6.83 -18.59 3.75
CA THR A 163 6.51 -20.00 3.46
C THR A 163 7.65 -20.73 2.76
N GLY A 164 8.64 -20.01 2.22
CA GLY A 164 9.76 -20.58 1.47
C GLY A 164 10.69 -21.47 2.31
N ALA A 165 10.79 -21.30 3.62
CA ALA A 165 11.61 -22.21 4.42
C ALA A 165 11.16 -23.69 4.30
N TRP A 166 9.90 -23.93 3.93
CA TRP A 166 9.28 -25.23 3.82
C TRP A 166 9.10 -25.65 2.35
N SER A 167 10.04 -26.45 1.84
CA SER A 167 9.89 -27.20 0.58
C SER A 167 9.91 -28.68 0.90
N SER A 168 8.97 -29.44 0.35
CA SER A 168 8.78 -30.88 0.57
C SER A 168 10.01 -31.75 0.28
N SER A 169 11.07 -31.21 -0.33
CA SER A 169 12.30 -31.93 -0.68
C SER A 169 13.31 -32.10 0.47
N ARG A 170 13.00 -31.69 1.71
CA ARG A 170 13.90 -31.89 2.88
C ARG A 170 13.25 -32.62 4.04
N VAL A 171 12.66 -33.78 3.77
CA VAL A 171 12.49 -34.78 4.83
C VAL A 171 13.10 -36.10 4.34
N PRO A 172 14.14 -36.64 5.03
CA PRO A 172 14.69 -37.94 4.69
C PRO A 172 13.59 -38.99 4.66
N ALA A 173 13.55 -39.80 3.61
CA ALA A 173 12.62 -40.92 3.43
C ALA A 173 12.76 -42.04 4.50
N ALA A 174 13.63 -41.86 5.50
CA ALA A 174 14.00 -42.87 6.48
C ALA A 174 13.03 -43.02 7.68
N SER A 175 11.85 -42.41 7.66
CA SER A 175 10.83 -42.63 8.70
C SER A 175 9.46 -42.82 8.05
N MET A 176 9.32 -43.97 7.40
CA MET A 176 8.05 -44.47 6.87
C MET A 176 7.55 -45.66 7.70
N HIS A 177 7.61 -45.56 9.03
CA HIS A 177 6.95 -46.48 9.95
C HIS A 177 6.40 -45.66 11.12
N GLY A 178 5.19 -45.12 10.95
CA GLY A 178 4.46 -44.39 12.00
C GLY A 178 3.51 -43.35 11.42
N SER A 179 2.20 -43.64 11.49
CA SER A 179 1.09 -42.81 11.00
C SER A 179 0.85 -41.55 11.85
N ALA A 180 1.89 -40.75 12.09
CA ALA A 180 1.73 -39.41 12.65
C ALA A 180 1.37 -38.46 11.52
N LYS A 181 0.08 -38.10 11.38
CA LYS A 181 -0.40 -36.99 10.53
C LYS A 181 0.47 -35.75 10.85
N ARG A 182 1.44 -35.44 9.99
CA ARG A 182 2.34 -34.29 10.15
C ARG A 182 1.50 -33.02 10.10
N ARG A 183 1.24 -32.43 11.26
CA ARG A 183 0.56 -31.13 11.38
C ARG A 183 1.52 -30.05 10.88
N THR A 184 1.06 -29.29 9.90
CA THR A 184 1.68 -28.03 9.46
C THR A 184 1.88 -27.11 10.68
N PRO A 185 3.09 -26.53 10.87
CA PRO A 185 3.35 -25.61 11.97
C PRO A 185 2.35 -24.46 12.01
N ARG A 186 1.99 -24.01 13.22
CA ARG A 186 1.00 -22.92 13.41
C ARG A 186 1.37 -21.66 12.62
N TYR A 187 2.63 -21.20 12.71
CA TYR A 187 3.10 -19.99 12.04
C TYR A 187 2.96 -20.06 10.51
N LEU A 188 3.15 -21.25 9.93
CA LEU A 188 3.06 -21.47 8.49
C LEU A 188 1.60 -21.37 8.01
N ARG A 189 0.66 -21.93 8.78
CA ARG A 189 -0.77 -21.80 8.50
C ARG A 189 -1.23 -20.34 8.54
N TRP A 190 -0.74 -19.56 9.51
CA TRP A 190 -1.01 -18.11 9.56
C TRP A 190 -0.41 -17.38 8.36
N SER A 191 0.81 -17.71 7.94
CA SER A 191 1.45 -17.06 6.78
C SER A 191 0.69 -17.37 5.48
N VAL A 192 0.28 -18.62 5.27
CA VAL A 192 -0.55 -19.00 4.10
C VAL A 192 -1.90 -18.28 4.15
N GLY A 193 -2.57 -18.31 5.31
CA GLY A 193 -3.89 -17.69 5.48
C GLY A 193 -3.87 -16.18 5.24
N LEU A 194 -2.90 -15.46 5.81
CA LEU A 194 -2.75 -14.01 5.63
C LEU A 194 -2.38 -13.64 4.20
N ALA A 195 -1.48 -14.39 3.54
CA ALA A 195 -1.13 -14.14 2.15
C ALA A 195 -2.36 -14.20 1.22
N LEU A 196 -3.20 -15.21 1.42
CA LEU A 196 -4.43 -15.41 0.64
C LEU A 196 -5.51 -14.39 1.03
N PHE A 197 -5.65 -14.07 2.31
CA PHE A 197 -6.59 -13.04 2.77
C PHE A 197 -6.31 -11.67 2.14
N PHE A 198 -5.07 -11.17 2.21
CA PHE A 198 -4.72 -9.89 1.61
C PHE A 198 -4.77 -9.92 0.07
N SER A 199 -4.49 -11.07 -0.55
CA SER A 199 -4.69 -11.25 -2.01
C SER A 199 -6.18 -11.12 -2.38
N VAL A 200 -7.08 -11.67 -1.57
CA VAL A 200 -8.53 -11.55 -1.79
C VAL A 200 -9.02 -10.12 -1.55
N CYS A 201 -8.56 -9.44 -0.48
CA CYS A 201 -8.89 -8.03 -0.24
C CYS A 201 -8.47 -7.14 -1.42
N SER A 202 -7.26 -7.36 -1.96
CA SER A 202 -6.73 -6.65 -3.13
C SER A 202 -7.63 -6.78 -4.37
N GLY A 203 -8.18 -7.96 -4.62
CA GLY A 203 -9.10 -8.20 -5.74
C GLY A 203 -10.53 -7.69 -5.50
N ILE A 204 -11.10 -7.99 -4.32
CA ILE A 204 -12.54 -7.81 -4.09
C ILE A 204 -12.89 -6.44 -3.52
N ILE A 205 -12.09 -5.87 -2.61
CA ILE A 205 -12.41 -4.57 -1.99
C ILE A 205 -11.96 -3.43 -2.89
N SER A 206 -10.75 -3.52 -3.45
CA SER A 206 -10.18 -2.46 -4.27
C SER A 206 -10.49 -2.63 -5.76
N TRP A 207 -9.86 -3.60 -6.42
CA TRP A 207 -9.82 -3.62 -7.87
C TRP A 207 -9.72 -5.05 -8.40
N PRO A 208 -10.72 -5.54 -9.14
CA PRO A 208 -10.83 -6.95 -9.52
C PRO A 208 -9.61 -7.47 -10.30
N PHE A 209 -8.99 -6.63 -11.11
CA PHE A 209 -7.84 -7.02 -11.93
C PHE A 209 -6.59 -7.29 -11.09
N ALA A 210 -6.46 -6.73 -9.89
CA ALA A 210 -5.33 -7.01 -9.00
C ALA A 210 -5.22 -8.50 -8.63
N GLY A 211 -6.29 -9.29 -8.80
CA GLY A 211 -6.28 -10.74 -8.67
C GLY A 211 -5.26 -11.43 -9.60
N LEU A 212 -4.95 -10.86 -10.77
CA LEU A 212 -3.95 -11.41 -11.70
C LEU A 212 -2.56 -11.44 -11.07
N VAL A 213 -2.19 -10.40 -10.32
CA VAL A 213 -0.91 -10.33 -9.58
C VAL A 213 -0.83 -11.45 -8.54
N SER A 214 -1.96 -11.83 -7.95
CA SER A 214 -2.04 -12.88 -6.93
C SER A 214 -2.04 -14.31 -7.48
N VAL A 215 -2.17 -14.51 -8.80
CA VAL A 215 -2.24 -15.86 -9.39
C VAL A 215 -1.01 -16.71 -9.07
N PRO A 216 0.25 -16.25 -9.26
CA PRO A 216 1.42 -17.06 -8.89
C PRO A 216 1.50 -17.40 -7.40
N ILE A 217 1.06 -16.47 -6.52
CA ILE A 217 0.99 -16.69 -5.07
C ILE A 217 -0.01 -17.81 -4.76
N GLY A 218 -1.23 -17.67 -5.27
CA GLY A 218 -2.32 -18.62 -5.04
C GLY A 218 -1.99 -20.01 -5.55
N LEU A 219 -1.47 -20.12 -6.77
CA LEU A 219 -1.09 -21.40 -7.38
C LEU A 219 0.02 -22.10 -6.58
N ASP A 220 1.09 -21.40 -6.23
CA ASP A 220 2.19 -22.00 -5.46
C ASP A 220 1.73 -22.46 -4.07
N LEU A 221 0.92 -21.66 -3.38
CA LEU A 221 0.38 -22.01 -2.07
C LEU A 221 -0.62 -23.17 -2.15
N LEU A 222 -1.43 -23.24 -3.20
CA LEU A 222 -2.36 -24.34 -3.45
C LEU A 222 -1.62 -25.65 -3.74
N LEU A 223 -0.55 -25.60 -4.55
CA LEU A 223 0.24 -26.79 -4.86
C LEU A 223 1.01 -27.32 -3.65
N ARG A 224 1.51 -26.43 -2.77
CA ARG A 224 2.28 -26.84 -1.58
C ARG A 224 1.43 -27.15 -0.35
N PHE A 225 0.28 -26.49 -0.20
CA PHE A 225 -0.59 -26.59 0.96
C PHE A 225 -2.09 -26.66 0.57
N PRO A 226 -2.51 -27.66 -0.23
CA PRO A 226 -3.80 -27.63 -0.95
C PRO A 226 -5.01 -27.43 -0.04
N THR A 227 -5.11 -28.19 1.05
CA THR A 227 -6.25 -28.12 1.97
C THR A 227 -6.29 -26.79 2.73
N HIS A 228 -5.15 -26.31 3.22
CA HIS A 228 -5.08 -25.05 3.95
C HIS A 228 -5.29 -23.85 3.03
N ALA A 229 -4.67 -23.84 1.85
CA ALA A 229 -4.84 -22.78 0.88
C ALA A 229 -6.31 -22.70 0.42
N ALA A 230 -6.93 -23.82 0.06
CA ALA A 230 -8.34 -23.83 -0.36
C ALA A 230 -9.29 -23.32 0.73
N LEU A 231 -9.14 -23.80 1.97
CA LEU A 231 -9.98 -23.36 3.10
C LEU A 231 -9.74 -21.89 3.45
N SER A 232 -8.48 -21.43 3.45
CA SER A 232 -8.15 -20.02 3.73
C SER A 232 -8.67 -19.09 2.64
N THR A 233 -8.55 -19.45 1.37
CA THR A 233 -9.11 -18.66 0.26
C THR A 233 -10.64 -18.63 0.34
N ALA A 234 -11.30 -19.77 0.53
CA ALA A 234 -12.75 -19.82 0.65
C ALA A 234 -13.25 -18.97 1.83
N GLY A 235 -12.61 -19.09 3.00
CA GLY A 235 -12.93 -18.28 4.17
C GLY A 235 -12.71 -16.79 3.93
N ALA A 236 -11.60 -16.40 3.30
CA ALA A 236 -11.32 -15.01 2.96
C ALA A 236 -12.36 -14.44 1.98
N VAL A 237 -12.71 -15.18 0.92
CA VAL A 237 -13.73 -14.76 -0.06
C VAL A 237 -15.08 -14.55 0.62
N VAL A 238 -15.52 -15.51 1.45
CA VAL A 238 -16.79 -15.38 2.17
C VAL A 238 -16.79 -14.14 3.07
N VAL A 239 -15.76 -13.94 3.89
CA VAL A 239 -15.69 -12.79 4.80
C VAL A 239 -15.69 -11.47 4.05
N VAL A 240 -14.86 -11.35 3.00
CA VAL A 240 -14.70 -10.09 2.26
C VAL A 240 -15.95 -9.78 1.43
N VAL A 241 -16.53 -10.77 0.74
CA VAL A 241 -17.75 -10.58 -0.06
C VAL A 241 -18.93 -10.23 0.85
N VAL A 242 -19.11 -10.92 1.98
CA VAL A 242 -20.19 -10.60 2.92
C VAL A 242 -20.03 -9.18 3.46
N ALA A 243 -18.80 -8.78 3.84
CA ALA A 243 -18.55 -7.42 4.30
C ALA A 243 -18.86 -6.37 3.22
N ASP A 244 -18.42 -6.59 1.98
CA ASP A 244 -18.66 -5.66 0.87
C ASP A 244 -20.16 -5.53 0.56
N LEU A 245 -20.87 -6.66 0.49
CA LEU A 245 -22.31 -6.69 0.27
C LEU A 245 -23.09 -5.96 1.38
N LEU A 246 -22.74 -6.21 2.65
CA LEU A 246 -23.41 -5.58 3.79
C LEU A 246 -23.22 -4.07 3.82
N VAL A 247 -22.01 -3.59 3.48
CA VAL A 247 -21.71 -2.16 3.47
C VAL A 247 -22.32 -1.48 2.24
N ASN A 248 -22.29 -2.12 1.06
CA ASN A 248 -22.78 -1.51 -0.19
C ASN A 248 -24.31 -1.45 -0.27
N ALA A 249 -25.03 -2.43 0.28
CA ALA A 249 -26.49 -2.53 0.20
C ALA A 249 -27.26 -1.24 0.59
N PRO A 250 -26.95 -0.55 1.71
CA PRO A 250 -27.66 0.68 2.07
C PRO A 250 -27.37 1.87 1.14
N TYR A 251 -26.21 1.94 0.49
CA TYR A 251 -25.86 3.06 -0.39
C TYR A 251 -26.40 2.89 -1.81
N TYR A 252 -26.52 1.64 -2.27
CA TYR A 252 -27.02 1.32 -3.60
C TYR A 252 -28.47 0.83 -3.60
N CYS A 253 -29.17 0.83 -2.46
CA CYS A 253 -30.53 0.31 -2.31
C CYS A 253 -30.75 -1.13 -2.82
N ARG A 254 -29.68 -1.88 -3.09
CA ARG A 254 -29.72 -3.25 -3.60
C ARG A 254 -28.41 -3.96 -3.29
N TRP A 255 -28.44 -5.29 -3.24
CA TRP A 255 -27.24 -6.09 -3.03
C TRP A 255 -26.35 -6.04 -4.27
N VAL A 256 -25.19 -5.40 -4.15
CA VAL A 256 -24.23 -5.24 -5.24
C VAL A 256 -22.82 -5.57 -4.76
N LEU A 257 -22.12 -6.37 -5.57
CA LEU A 257 -20.69 -6.56 -5.46
C LEU A 257 -20.01 -5.65 -6.49
N SER A 258 -19.52 -4.49 -6.04
CA SER A 258 -19.02 -3.43 -6.94
C SER A 258 -17.88 -3.92 -7.83
N SER A 259 -16.98 -4.76 -7.30
CA SER A 259 -15.87 -5.34 -8.06
C SER A 259 -16.33 -6.28 -9.18
N TRP A 260 -17.49 -6.93 -9.04
CA TRP A 260 -18.08 -7.72 -10.13
C TRP A 260 -18.64 -6.79 -11.22
N ASN A 261 -19.30 -5.69 -10.83
CA ASN A 261 -19.79 -4.70 -11.79
C ASN A 261 -18.64 -4.06 -12.58
N VAL A 262 -17.53 -3.71 -11.91
CA VAL A 262 -16.33 -3.17 -12.59
C VAL A 262 -15.75 -4.16 -13.59
N ALA A 263 -15.61 -5.43 -13.19
CA ALA A 263 -15.07 -6.45 -14.08
C ALA A 263 -15.98 -6.67 -15.29
N THR A 264 -17.29 -6.78 -15.07
CA THR A 264 -18.25 -6.99 -16.15
C THR A 264 -18.38 -5.77 -17.06
N TYR A 265 -18.36 -4.56 -16.50
CA TYR A 265 -18.39 -3.32 -17.26
C TYR A 265 -17.20 -3.19 -18.21
N ASN A 266 -15.98 -3.45 -17.72
CA ASN A 266 -14.78 -3.30 -18.54
C ASN A 266 -14.54 -4.46 -19.52
N ILE A 267 -14.99 -5.68 -19.20
CA ILE A 267 -14.75 -6.87 -20.04
C ILE A 267 -15.89 -7.08 -21.05
N PHE A 268 -17.14 -6.81 -20.65
CA PHE A 268 -18.34 -7.12 -21.45
C PHE A 268 -19.15 -5.88 -21.83
N GLY A 269 -18.65 -4.66 -21.60
CA GLY A 269 -19.37 -3.41 -21.83
C GLY A 269 -19.62 -3.02 -23.29
N GLY A 270 -18.90 -3.62 -24.24
CA GLY A 270 -18.93 -3.28 -25.67
C GLY A 270 -17.82 -2.31 -26.09
N ALA A 271 -17.64 -2.09 -27.41
CA ALA A 271 -16.56 -1.26 -27.97
C ALA A 271 -16.73 0.25 -27.72
N ASP A 272 -17.96 0.72 -27.46
CA ASP A 272 -18.27 2.12 -27.17
C ASP A 272 -18.04 2.50 -25.69
N ARG A 273 -17.53 1.56 -24.89
CA ARG A 273 -17.30 1.71 -23.45
C ARG A 273 -15.89 1.27 -23.11
N GLY A 274 -15.24 2.00 -22.21
CA GLY A 274 -13.93 1.62 -21.68
C GLY A 274 -12.87 2.71 -21.85
N PRO A 275 -11.58 2.35 -21.73
CA PRO A 275 -10.48 3.32 -21.66
C PRO A 275 -10.32 4.17 -22.92
N ASP A 276 -10.76 3.67 -24.08
CA ASP A 276 -10.70 4.35 -25.37
C ASP A 276 -11.59 5.60 -25.41
N LEU A 277 -12.65 5.64 -24.60
CA LEU A 277 -13.59 6.76 -24.52
C LEU A 277 -12.91 8.09 -24.15
N LEU A 278 -11.83 8.00 -23.34
CA LEU A 278 -11.06 9.16 -22.89
C LEU A 278 -9.71 9.26 -23.59
N GLY A 279 -9.45 8.40 -24.59
CA GLY A 279 -8.17 8.26 -25.27
C GLY A 279 -7.15 7.44 -24.48
N THR A 280 -6.33 6.69 -25.21
CA THR A 280 -5.29 5.80 -24.69
C THR A 280 -3.89 6.27 -25.08
N GLU A 281 -2.88 5.73 -24.42
CA GLU A 281 -1.48 5.92 -24.79
C GLU A 281 -0.94 4.63 -25.43
N PRO A 282 0.06 4.72 -26.33
CA PRO A 282 0.59 3.58 -27.06
C PRO A 282 1.31 2.58 -26.13
N TRP A 283 1.56 1.36 -26.63
CA TRP A 283 2.15 0.25 -25.87
C TRP A 283 3.43 0.62 -25.07
N PHE A 284 4.26 1.54 -25.55
CA PHE A 284 5.49 1.96 -24.85
C PHE A 284 5.25 2.94 -23.67
N PHE A 285 4.01 3.30 -23.35
CA PHE A 285 3.67 4.21 -22.26
C PHE A 285 4.25 3.76 -20.92
N PHE A 286 4.03 2.50 -20.53
CA PHE A 286 4.52 1.98 -19.26
C PHE A 286 6.06 1.88 -19.22
N TRP A 287 6.73 1.69 -20.36
CA TRP A 287 8.19 1.81 -20.42
C TRP A 287 8.65 3.22 -20.10
N LYS A 288 8.07 4.23 -20.77
CA LYS A 288 8.38 5.64 -20.51
C LYS A 288 8.10 6.00 -19.04
N ASN A 289 6.96 5.55 -18.52
CA ASN A 289 6.55 5.80 -17.16
C ASN A 289 7.51 5.19 -16.12
N LEU A 290 7.81 3.90 -16.24
CA LEU A 290 8.67 3.20 -15.28
C LEU A 290 10.13 3.63 -15.39
N ILE A 291 10.64 3.95 -16.59
CA ILE A 291 11.98 4.55 -16.74
C ILE A 291 12.02 5.94 -16.09
N LEU A 292 10.95 6.72 -16.20
CA LEU A 292 10.90 8.06 -15.61
C LEU A 292 10.80 8.01 -14.07
N ASN A 293 9.87 7.22 -13.56
CA ASN A 293 9.51 7.21 -12.15
C ASN A 293 10.41 6.28 -11.33
N PHE A 294 10.75 5.10 -11.87
CA PHE A 294 11.55 4.06 -11.20
C PHE A 294 12.97 3.93 -11.75
N ASN A 295 13.30 4.64 -12.83
CA ASN A 295 14.65 4.89 -13.33
C ASN A 295 15.57 3.66 -13.29
N LEU A 296 16.65 3.69 -12.51
CA LEU A 296 17.63 2.62 -12.45
C LEU A 296 17.06 1.34 -11.80
N MET A 297 16.08 1.48 -10.90
CA MET A 297 15.44 0.32 -10.28
C MET A 297 14.64 -0.50 -11.29
N PHE A 298 13.92 0.15 -12.21
CA PHE A 298 13.19 -0.56 -13.25
C PHE A 298 14.12 -1.39 -14.15
N VAL A 299 15.25 -0.82 -14.58
CA VAL A 299 16.25 -1.53 -15.40
C VAL A 299 16.81 -2.75 -14.65
N THR A 300 17.14 -2.59 -13.36
CA THR A 300 17.65 -3.73 -12.56
C THR A 300 16.58 -4.79 -12.30
N ALA A 301 15.31 -4.40 -12.14
CA ALA A 301 14.21 -5.33 -12.00
C ALA A 301 14.03 -6.19 -13.26
N LEU A 302 14.09 -5.58 -14.46
CA LEU A 302 14.03 -6.31 -15.73
C LEU A 302 15.19 -7.30 -15.92
N CYS A 303 16.40 -6.92 -15.49
CA CYS A 303 17.57 -7.79 -15.55
C CYS A 303 17.59 -8.88 -14.47
N ALA A 304 16.73 -8.80 -13.45
CA ALA A 304 16.77 -9.69 -12.29
C ALA A 304 16.69 -11.18 -12.64
N PRO A 305 15.82 -11.65 -13.55
CA PRO A 305 15.76 -13.06 -13.92
C PRO A 305 17.08 -13.57 -14.50
N LEU A 306 17.69 -12.79 -15.40
CA LEU A 306 18.98 -13.13 -16.01
C LEU A 306 20.09 -13.15 -14.97
N VAL A 307 20.14 -12.16 -14.08
CA VAL A 307 21.13 -12.13 -12.99
C VAL A 307 20.98 -13.35 -12.08
N VAL A 308 19.75 -13.71 -11.70
CA VAL A 308 19.48 -14.88 -10.87
C VAL A 308 19.90 -16.18 -11.56
N LEU A 309 19.59 -16.35 -12.86
CA LEU A 309 19.98 -17.53 -13.64
C LEU A 309 21.49 -17.65 -13.84
N CYS A 310 22.17 -16.53 -14.11
CA CYS A 310 23.62 -16.49 -14.34
C CYS A 310 24.43 -16.62 -13.04
N THR A 311 23.83 -16.40 -11.87
CA THR A 311 24.52 -16.61 -10.60
C THR A 311 24.71 -18.09 -10.31
N VAL A 312 25.94 -18.58 -10.44
CA VAL A 312 26.31 -19.97 -10.16
C VAL A 312 26.06 -20.29 -8.68
N ARG A 313 25.04 -21.12 -8.39
CA ARG A 313 24.78 -21.68 -7.06
C ARG A 313 25.21 -23.13 -7.05
N ARG A 314 26.33 -23.47 -6.38
CA ARG A 314 26.68 -24.89 -6.17
C ARG A 314 25.62 -25.54 -5.27
N ALA A 315 25.08 -26.66 -5.74
CA ALA A 315 24.31 -27.57 -4.90
C ALA A 315 25.20 -28.06 -3.76
N ALA A 316 24.69 -28.08 -2.53
CA ALA A 316 25.38 -28.76 -1.44
C ALA A 316 25.58 -30.23 -1.84
N PRO A 317 26.79 -30.82 -1.68
CA PRO A 317 26.95 -32.25 -1.92
C PRO A 317 26.02 -33.02 -0.98
N PRO A 318 25.36 -34.09 -1.45
CA PRO A 318 24.54 -34.92 -0.57
C PRO A 318 25.45 -35.47 0.52
N SER A 319 25.10 -35.23 1.79
CA SER A 319 25.74 -35.84 2.94
C SER A 319 25.43 -37.34 2.96
N GLY A 320 26.16 -38.09 2.14
CA GLY A 320 26.10 -39.54 2.11
C GLY A 320 27.07 -40.14 3.14
N SER A 321 26.65 -40.24 4.40
CA SER A 321 27.28 -41.20 5.31
C SER A 321 26.77 -42.60 4.94
N ARG A 322 27.45 -43.26 4.00
CA ARG A 322 27.39 -44.72 3.91
C ARG A 322 28.13 -45.26 5.15
N PHE A 323 27.37 -45.60 6.18
CA PHE A 323 27.83 -46.49 7.24
C PHE A 323 28.07 -47.87 6.61
N ALA A 324 29.32 -48.17 6.30
CA ALA A 324 29.76 -49.54 6.05
C ALA A 324 29.72 -50.28 7.40
N GLY A 325 28.85 -51.29 7.51
CA GLY A 325 28.78 -52.15 8.68
C GLY A 325 30.03 -53.01 8.79
N SER A 326 30.91 -52.68 9.73
CA SER A 326 31.95 -53.59 10.21
C SER A 326 31.40 -54.39 11.39
N LYS A 327 31.12 -55.67 11.16
CA LYS A 327 30.93 -56.66 12.24
C LYS A 327 32.32 -57.16 12.67
N SER A 328 32.77 -56.74 13.84
CA SER A 328 33.78 -57.43 14.66
C SER A 328 33.01 -57.91 15.91
N ARG A 329 32.65 -59.19 16.08
CA ARG A 329 33.43 -60.42 16.25
C ARG A 329 34.43 -60.34 17.40
N SER A 330 33.89 -60.36 18.61
CA SER A 330 34.59 -60.70 19.85
C SER A 330 35.07 -62.16 19.80
N SER A 331 36.37 -62.33 20.04
CA SER A 331 37.05 -63.60 20.26
C SER A 331 36.73 -64.16 21.65
N GLY A 332 35.99 -65.26 21.70
CA GLY A 332 35.96 -66.19 22.83
C GLY A 332 36.63 -67.50 22.38
N VAL A 333 37.65 -67.93 23.12
CA VAL A 333 38.50 -69.08 22.80
C VAL A 333 38.00 -70.33 23.52
N ARG A 334 38.00 -71.45 22.76
CA ARG A 334 38.09 -72.89 23.11
C ARG A 334 36.86 -73.72 23.52
N ASN A 335 36.60 -74.67 22.61
CA ASN A 335 36.46 -76.13 22.75
C ASN A 335 35.24 -76.73 23.46
N GLY A 336 34.54 -77.58 22.70
CA GLY A 336 33.66 -78.62 23.23
C GLY A 336 32.68 -79.15 22.17
N ASN A 337 32.91 -80.38 21.70
CA ASN A 337 32.18 -81.10 20.66
C ASN A 337 30.68 -81.31 20.93
N GLY A 338 29.91 -81.52 19.85
CA GLY A 338 28.85 -82.55 19.86
C GLY A 338 27.43 -82.16 19.41
N HIS A 339 27.20 -82.23 18.09
CA HIS A 339 26.02 -82.82 17.41
C HIS A 339 24.55 -82.33 17.64
N PRO A 340 23.63 -82.61 16.68
CA PRO A 340 22.54 -81.71 16.29
C PRO A 340 21.13 -82.34 16.43
N ARG A 341 20.07 -81.55 16.18
CA ARG A 341 18.78 -81.91 15.51
C ARG A 341 17.70 -80.88 15.89
N GLN A 342 17.11 -80.19 14.90
CA GLN A 342 15.89 -80.51 14.16
C GLN A 342 14.56 -80.25 14.91
N ARG A 343 13.70 -79.52 14.19
CA ARG A 343 12.24 -79.67 14.06
C ARG A 343 11.28 -78.99 15.06
N GLU A 344 10.45 -78.16 14.42
CA GLU A 344 8.99 -78.16 14.44
C GLU A 344 8.25 -77.58 15.67
N SER A 345 7.43 -76.56 15.35
CA SER A 345 6.21 -76.12 16.04
C SER A 345 5.22 -77.30 16.28
N PRO A 346 4.11 -77.24 17.08
CA PRO A 346 3.18 -76.10 17.16
C PRO A 346 2.35 -75.89 18.47
N ARG A 347 1.59 -74.78 18.48
CA ARG A 347 0.26 -74.50 19.11
C ARG A 347 -0.14 -75.19 20.43
N ARG A 348 -0.68 -74.39 21.38
CA ARG A 348 -2.10 -74.42 21.84
C ARG A 348 -2.40 -73.47 23.03
N LEU A 349 -3.59 -72.85 22.96
CA LEU A 349 -4.65 -72.60 23.98
C LEU A 349 -4.26 -72.06 25.37
N SER A 350 -5.06 -71.31 26.15
CA SER A 350 -6.49 -70.96 26.20
C SER A 350 -6.64 -69.76 27.17
N SER A 351 -7.65 -68.89 27.05
CA SER A 351 -8.97 -68.89 27.75
C SER A 351 -9.16 -67.67 28.67
N SER A 352 -10.25 -66.92 28.37
CA SER A 352 -11.32 -66.38 29.25
C SER A 352 -10.96 -65.39 30.39
N GLY A 353 -11.72 -64.33 30.68
CA GLY A 353 -13.01 -63.86 30.16
C GLY A 353 -13.38 -62.43 30.64
N GLU A 354 -14.30 -61.80 29.91
CA GLU A 354 -15.58 -61.15 30.34
C GLU A 354 -15.72 -60.67 31.80
N VAL A 355 -16.29 -59.51 32.21
CA VAL A 355 -17.49 -58.72 31.79
C VAL A 355 -17.40 -57.24 32.32
N ARG A 356 -18.14 -56.30 31.69
CA ARG A 356 -18.41 -54.86 31.99
C ARG A 356 -19.59 -54.66 33.02
N PRO A 357 -20.33 -53.51 33.20
CA PRO A 357 -20.21 -52.08 32.80
C PRO A 357 -20.62 -51.00 33.88
N ALA A 358 -20.53 -49.70 33.49
CA ALA A 358 -21.43 -48.53 33.82
C ALA A 358 -21.44 -47.94 35.25
N ALA A 359 -21.84 -46.69 35.57
CA ALA A 359 -21.97 -45.36 34.93
C ALA A 359 -22.42 -44.33 36.04
N LEU A 360 -22.35 -43.02 35.75
CA LEU A 360 -23.14 -41.86 36.28
C LEU A 360 -22.69 -41.03 37.52
N LEU A 361 -22.57 -39.70 37.28
CA LEU A 361 -23.12 -38.49 37.99
C LEU A 361 -22.96 -38.37 39.53
N ALA A 362 -22.89 -37.22 40.22
CA ALA A 362 -22.75 -35.77 40.03
C ALA A 362 -22.71 -35.18 41.48
N THR A 363 -22.07 -34.04 41.74
CA THR A 363 -22.60 -32.81 42.40
C THR A 363 -21.66 -32.26 43.50
N SER A 364 -21.61 -30.92 43.60
CA SER A 364 -21.00 -30.05 44.62
C SER A 364 -22.06 -29.75 45.73
N PRO A 365 -21.90 -28.91 46.82
CA PRO A 365 -20.93 -27.82 47.05
C PRO A 365 -20.49 -27.51 48.53
N ALA A 366 -19.63 -26.47 48.65
CA ALA A 366 -19.53 -25.39 49.67
C ALA A 366 -19.19 -25.67 51.18
N SER A 367 -18.02 -25.17 51.64
CA SER A 367 -17.82 -24.02 52.59
C SER A 367 -17.90 -24.40 54.10
N SER A 368 -17.18 -23.89 55.10
CA SER A 368 -16.27 -22.74 55.32
C SER A 368 -15.67 -22.78 56.76
N LEU A 369 -14.46 -22.20 56.96
CA LEU A 369 -13.94 -21.47 58.17
C LEU A 369 -13.76 -22.29 59.49
N THR A 370 -12.75 -22.14 60.38
CA THR A 370 -11.89 -21.01 60.78
C THR A 370 -10.80 -21.45 61.83
N ARG A 371 -9.61 -20.80 61.80
CA ARG A 371 -8.78 -20.31 62.97
C ARG A 371 -8.06 -21.35 63.89
N THR A 372 -6.79 -21.27 64.37
CA THR A 372 -5.66 -20.29 64.41
C THR A 372 -4.38 -20.92 65.02
N ARG A 373 -3.19 -20.47 64.56
CA ARG A 373 -1.86 -20.21 65.22
C ARG A 373 -1.12 -21.35 65.99
N VAL A 374 0.21 -21.52 66.08
CA VAL A 374 1.49 -20.84 65.69
C VAL A 374 2.61 -21.82 66.21
N HIS A 375 3.72 -22.21 65.55
CA HIS A 375 5.02 -21.52 65.40
C HIS A 375 6.06 -22.39 64.60
N HIS A 376 6.90 -21.71 63.81
CA HIS A 376 8.31 -21.93 63.41
C HIS A 376 8.82 -23.27 62.78
N SER A 377 9.17 -23.24 61.48
CA SER A 377 10.55 -23.01 60.99
C SER A 377 10.74 -23.29 59.48
N ALA A 378 11.17 -22.25 58.77
CA ALA A 378 12.04 -22.15 57.59
C ALA A 378 11.80 -22.96 56.29
N VAL A 379 11.18 -22.25 55.32
CA VAL A 379 11.59 -22.00 53.92
C VAL A 379 11.83 -23.19 52.97
N ALA A 380 10.81 -23.49 52.15
CA ALA A 380 10.90 -23.64 50.68
C ALA A 380 9.48 -23.84 50.12
N GLU A 381 8.72 -22.75 49.99
CA GLU A 381 7.34 -22.78 49.50
C GLU A 381 7.29 -22.40 48.01
N ALA A 382 6.77 -23.31 47.20
CA ALA A 382 6.22 -23.00 45.89
C ALA A 382 4.97 -22.11 46.05
N PRO A 383 4.78 -21.07 45.24
CA PRO A 383 3.47 -20.47 45.08
C PRO A 383 2.71 -21.13 43.93
N ALA A 384 1.44 -21.38 44.23
CA ALA A 384 0.37 -21.79 43.35
C ALA A 384 0.03 -20.71 42.28
N PRO A 385 -0.89 -21.00 41.34
CA PRO A 385 -0.85 -20.48 39.97
C PRO A 385 -1.39 -19.06 39.83
N GLN A 386 -0.77 -18.29 38.91
CA GLN A 386 -1.30 -17.04 38.39
C GLN A 386 -1.32 -17.04 36.84
N PRO A 387 -2.22 -16.24 36.24
CA PRO A 387 -2.57 -16.29 34.82
C PRO A 387 -1.56 -15.53 33.96
N SER A 388 -1.68 -15.69 32.64
CA SER A 388 -1.07 -14.85 31.60
C SER A 388 0.46 -14.89 31.48
N CYS A 389 0.94 -15.24 30.27
CA CYS A 389 1.78 -14.35 29.44
C CYS A 389 2.52 -15.12 28.34
N TRP A 390 2.26 -14.63 27.14
CA TRP A 390 3.02 -14.66 25.91
C TRP A 390 4.55 -14.49 26.07
N HIS A 391 5.28 -15.45 26.61
CA HIS A 391 6.74 -15.45 26.50
C HIS A 391 7.28 -16.86 26.28
N ALA A 392 7.46 -17.22 25.02
CA ALA A 392 8.48 -18.18 24.61
C ALA A 392 9.53 -17.40 23.81
N PRO A 393 10.80 -17.36 24.22
CA PRO A 393 11.84 -16.63 23.52
C PRO A 393 12.13 -17.32 22.18
N LEU A 394 11.93 -16.59 21.08
CA LEU A 394 12.35 -16.97 19.74
C LEU A 394 13.88 -16.89 19.63
N ASN A 395 14.59 -17.84 20.24
CA ASN A 395 15.95 -18.16 19.82
C ASN A 395 15.86 -19.00 18.55
N VAL A 396 15.72 -18.32 17.41
CA VAL A 396 15.93 -18.91 16.09
C VAL A 396 16.96 -18.05 15.38
N ALA A 397 18.23 -18.30 15.68
CA ALA A 397 19.29 -18.10 14.68
C ALA A 397 19.06 -19.14 13.58
N ALA A 398 18.06 -18.93 12.73
CA ALA A 398 17.92 -19.70 11.50
C ALA A 398 19.04 -19.24 10.57
N ALA A 399 20.01 -20.12 10.33
CA ALA A 399 20.92 -19.98 9.20
C ALA A 399 20.08 -19.66 7.94
N ALA A 400 20.42 -18.59 7.23
CA ALA A 400 19.73 -18.20 5.99
C ALA A 400 19.85 -19.33 4.96
N VAL A 401 18.82 -20.15 4.86
CA VAL A 401 18.78 -21.26 3.91
C VAL A 401 18.39 -20.70 2.55
N GLY A 402 19.38 -20.53 1.67
CA GLY A 402 19.19 -19.97 0.33
C GLY A 402 18.01 -20.59 -0.43
N CYS A 403 17.20 -19.72 -1.01
CA CYS A 403 16.08 -20.08 -1.89
C CYS A 403 16.59 -20.78 -3.17
N SER A 404 15.82 -21.71 -3.75
CA SER A 404 16.19 -22.27 -5.07
C SER A 404 16.02 -21.19 -6.16
N CYS A 405 16.80 -21.27 -7.24
CA CYS A 405 16.72 -20.34 -8.36
C CYS A 405 15.28 -20.22 -8.89
N GLY A 406 14.62 -21.35 -9.17
CA GLY A 406 13.24 -21.36 -9.66
C GLY A 406 12.24 -20.68 -8.71
N ARG A 407 12.45 -20.74 -7.39
CA ARG A 407 11.55 -20.07 -6.44
C ARG A 407 11.82 -18.57 -6.32
N GLU A 408 13.06 -18.12 -6.50
CA GLU A 408 13.34 -16.68 -6.62
C GLU A 408 12.65 -16.10 -7.85
N LEU A 409 12.73 -16.78 -8.98
CA LEU A 409 12.03 -16.38 -10.20
C LEU A 409 10.51 -16.36 -10.01
N LEU A 410 9.96 -17.37 -9.31
CA LEU A 410 8.54 -17.43 -9.00
C LEU A 410 8.07 -16.23 -8.14
N TYR A 411 8.86 -15.82 -7.15
CA TYR A 411 8.53 -14.64 -6.34
C TYR A 411 8.57 -13.33 -7.13
N MET A 412 9.33 -13.25 -8.22
CA MET A 412 9.38 -12.08 -9.10
C MET A 412 8.34 -12.13 -10.22
N ALA A 413 7.82 -13.32 -10.55
CA ALA A 413 6.90 -13.54 -11.66
C ALA A 413 5.66 -12.62 -11.68
N PRO A 414 5.03 -12.26 -10.53
CA PRO A 414 3.89 -11.34 -10.54
C PRO A 414 4.19 -9.98 -11.19
N PHE A 415 5.40 -9.44 -11.03
CA PHE A 415 5.79 -8.20 -11.70
C PHE A 415 5.76 -8.36 -13.22
N PHE A 416 6.40 -9.40 -13.74
CA PHE A 416 6.50 -9.64 -15.19
C PHE A 416 5.15 -9.99 -15.82
N LEU A 417 4.33 -10.80 -15.12
CA LEU A 417 2.97 -11.12 -15.54
C LEU A 417 2.13 -9.85 -15.66
N TRP A 418 2.15 -9.02 -14.63
CA TRP A 418 1.40 -7.77 -14.58
C TRP A 418 1.87 -6.74 -15.61
N PHE A 419 3.20 -6.55 -15.70
CA PHE A 419 3.80 -5.64 -16.67
C PHE A 419 3.46 -6.07 -18.10
N THR A 420 3.61 -7.35 -18.44
CA THR A 420 3.26 -7.86 -19.78
C THR A 420 1.78 -7.70 -20.09
N PHE A 421 0.90 -7.94 -19.10
CA PHE A 421 -0.54 -7.76 -19.27
C PHE A 421 -0.89 -6.32 -19.65
N TRP A 422 -0.42 -5.32 -18.87
CA TRP A 422 -0.72 -3.91 -19.16
C TRP A 422 -0.03 -3.38 -20.40
N MET A 423 1.11 -3.95 -20.79
CA MET A 423 1.76 -3.63 -22.06
C MET A 423 0.95 -4.06 -23.28
N CYS A 424 0.08 -5.07 -23.14
CA CYS A 424 -0.78 -5.55 -24.21
C CYS A 424 -2.11 -4.78 -24.32
N ILE A 425 -2.38 -3.83 -23.43
CA ILE A 425 -3.64 -3.09 -23.40
C ILE A 425 -3.33 -1.60 -23.46
N GLU A 426 -3.91 -0.92 -24.45
CA GLU A 426 -3.73 0.52 -24.59
C GLU A 426 -4.38 1.25 -23.42
N HIS A 427 -3.57 1.94 -22.62
CA HIS A 427 -4.01 2.68 -21.43
C HIS A 427 -2.99 3.77 -21.11
N LYS A 428 -3.46 4.83 -20.43
CA LYS A 428 -2.65 5.99 -20.03
C LYS A 428 -2.48 6.16 -18.52
N GLU A 429 -2.93 5.19 -17.75
CA GLU A 429 -3.03 5.31 -16.29
C GLU A 429 -1.80 4.70 -15.60
N GLU A 430 -0.85 5.57 -15.22
CA GLU A 430 0.39 5.13 -14.56
C GLU A 430 0.15 4.37 -13.23
N ARG A 431 -0.92 4.74 -12.52
CA ARG A 431 -1.38 4.13 -11.26
C ARG A 431 -1.61 2.63 -11.37
N PHE A 432 -1.89 2.09 -12.56
CA PHE A 432 -2.13 0.67 -12.77
C PHE A 432 -0.91 -0.20 -12.48
N MET A 433 0.29 0.36 -12.44
CA MET A 433 1.49 -0.38 -12.07
C MET A 433 1.69 -0.57 -10.56
N ALA A 434 1.02 0.22 -9.71
CA ALA A 434 1.21 0.19 -8.26
C ALA A 434 1.05 -1.20 -7.61
N PRO A 435 0.05 -2.04 -7.97
CA PRO A 435 -0.10 -3.38 -7.40
C PRO A 435 1.14 -4.27 -7.56
N ALA A 436 1.98 -4.02 -8.57
CA ALA A 436 3.17 -4.81 -8.87
C ALA A 436 4.47 -4.27 -8.24
N TYR A 437 4.45 -3.08 -7.64
CA TYR A 437 5.65 -2.46 -7.03
C TYR A 437 6.36 -3.36 -5.99
N PRO A 438 5.68 -4.12 -5.11
CA PRO A 438 6.37 -4.98 -4.14
C PRO A 438 7.28 -6.02 -4.80
N PHE A 439 6.82 -6.59 -5.92
CA PHE A 439 7.53 -7.61 -6.67
C PHE A 439 8.66 -7.01 -7.50
N MET A 440 8.49 -5.80 -8.02
CA MET A 440 9.55 -5.02 -8.68
C MET A 440 10.67 -4.67 -7.70
N VAL A 441 10.33 -4.21 -6.49
CA VAL A 441 11.32 -3.93 -5.42
C VAL A 441 12.08 -5.20 -5.06
N LEU A 442 11.40 -6.35 -4.94
CA LEU A 442 12.05 -7.63 -4.70
C LEU A 442 13.00 -8.00 -5.85
N ALA A 443 12.58 -7.87 -7.10
CA ALA A 443 13.40 -8.15 -8.28
C ALA A 443 14.66 -7.26 -8.31
N GLY A 444 14.50 -5.94 -8.17
CA GLY A 444 15.60 -4.98 -8.10
C GLY A 444 16.54 -5.27 -6.93
N THR A 445 16.00 -5.56 -5.74
CA THR A 445 16.79 -5.96 -4.56
C THR A 445 17.69 -7.14 -4.87
N ARG A 446 17.13 -8.22 -5.44
CA ARG A 446 17.89 -9.44 -5.73
C ARG A 446 18.93 -9.20 -6.83
N ALA A 447 18.59 -8.47 -7.88
CA ALA A 447 19.53 -8.10 -8.94
C ALA A 447 20.74 -7.32 -8.37
N ILE A 448 20.49 -6.27 -7.59
CA ILE A 448 21.52 -5.40 -7.01
C ILE A 448 22.39 -6.20 -6.02
N CYS A 449 21.78 -7.00 -5.14
CA CYS A 449 22.53 -7.86 -4.22
C CYS A 449 23.49 -8.80 -4.94
N LEU A 450 22.98 -9.52 -5.93
CA LEU A 450 23.75 -10.54 -6.64
C LEU A 450 24.82 -9.91 -7.56
N ALA A 451 24.52 -8.75 -8.16
CA ALA A 451 25.44 -8.04 -9.07
C ALA A 451 26.54 -7.28 -8.33
N PHE A 452 26.24 -6.58 -7.24
CA PHE A 452 27.19 -5.66 -6.59
C PHE A 452 27.68 -6.10 -5.21
N PHE A 453 26.87 -6.89 -4.48
CA PHE A 453 27.14 -7.25 -3.09
C PHE A 453 27.08 -8.78 -2.83
N PRO A 454 27.84 -9.59 -3.59
CA PRO A 454 27.82 -11.05 -3.42
C PRO A 454 28.31 -11.51 -2.03
N ASP A 455 27.83 -12.67 -1.59
CA ASP A 455 28.26 -13.30 -0.34
C ASP A 455 29.58 -14.07 -0.54
N VAL A 456 30.68 -13.48 -0.04
CA VAL A 456 32.07 -13.93 -0.26
C VAL A 456 32.44 -15.21 0.51
N GLU A 457 31.74 -15.54 1.60
CA GLU A 457 32.01 -16.76 2.39
C GLU A 457 31.72 -18.05 1.62
N ARG A 458 30.91 -17.99 0.54
CA ARG A 458 30.73 -19.10 -0.40
C ARG A 458 31.87 -19.26 -1.41
N GLU A 459 32.69 -18.23 -1.62
CA GLU A 459 33.80 -18.25 -2.59
C GLU A 459 35.14 -18.60 -1.94
N ARG A 460 35.37 -18.34 -0.65
CA ARG A 460 36.63 -18.70 0.03
C ARG A 460 36.90 -20.21 0.11
N HIS A 461 35.86 -21.04 0.12
CA HIS A 461 36.00 -22.50 0.05
C HIS A 461 36.08 -23.03 -1.39
N ALA A 462 36.04 -22.16 -2.41
CA ALA A 462 36.11 -22.57 -3.81
C ALA A 462 37.55 -22.76 -4.33
N SER A 463 38.58 -22.34 -3.59
CA SER A 463 39.97 -22.32 -4.04
C SER A 463 40.91 -23.34 -3.38
N THR A 464 40.41 -24.26 -2.55
CA THR A 464 41.25 -25.33 -1.98
C THR A 464 40.88 -26.68 -2.61
N PRO A 465 41.73 -27.30 -3.44
CA PRO A 465 41.56 -28.71 -3.80
C PRO A 465 41.73 -29.56 -2.53
N ALA A 466 40.95 -30.63 -2.46
CA ALA A 466 40.87 -31.55 -1.32
C ALA A 466 42.27 -32.00 -0.84
N ALA A 467 42.66 -31.54 0.35
CA ALA A 467 43.80 -32.09 1.07
C ALA A 467 43.31 -33.22 1.97
N VAL A 468 43.69 -34.43 1.55
CA VAL A 468 43.89 -35.69 2.27
C VAL A 468 43.61 -35.62 3.78
N VAL A 469 42.62 -36.41 4.20
CA VAL A 469 42.37 -36.81 5.59
C VAL A 469 43.59 -37.56 6.11
N SER A 470 44.33 -36.95 7.06
CA SER A 470 45.30 -37.67 7.90
C SER A 470 44.60 -38.08 9.19
N THR A 471 44.22 -39.34 9.28
CA THR A 471 43.78 -40.00 10.52
C THR A 471 44.98 -40.22 11.44
N TYR A 472 44.88 -39.83 12.72
CA TYR A 472 45.33 -40.59 13.91
C TYR A 472 44.99 -39.80 15.19
N PRO A 473 44.42 -40.44 16.22
CA PRO A 473 44.58 -40.00 17.60
C PRO A 473 45.24 -41.08 18.44
N GLY A 474 46.17 -40.70 19.32
CA GLY A 474 46.76 -41.61 20.29
C GLY A 474 47.81 -40.94 21.15
N ASN A 475 47.44 -40.59 22.40
CA ASN A 475 48.36 -40.28 23.48
C ASN A 475 49.20 -41.51 23.83
N ALA A 476 50.51 -41.34 24.06
CA ALA A 476 51.16 -41.57 25.36
C ALA A 476 52.70 -41.68 25.26
N THR A 477 53.32 -41.29 26.39
CA THR A 477 54.65 -41.62 26.91
C THR A 477 55.89 -40.87 26.39
N ALA A 478 56.55 -40.24 27.37
CA ALA A 478 57.86 -39.63 27.31
C ALA A 478 58.97 -40.69 27.35
N VAL A 479 59.96 -40.54 26.48
CA VAL A 479 61.34 -41.02 26.64
C VAL A 479 62.26 -39.95 26.03
N PRO A 480 63.34 -39.53 26.70
CA PRO A 480 64.24 -38.49 26.19
C PRO A 480 65.27 -39.11 25.23
N VAL A 481 65.79 -38.33 24.27
CA VAL A 481 67.22 -38.25 23.89
C VAL A 481 67.41 -37.54 22.52
N ALA A 482 68.43 -36.67 22.52
CA ALA A 482 69.25 -36.17 21.41
C ALA A 482 68.69 -35.15 20.40
N THR A 483 69.30 -33.97 20.49
CA THR A 483 69.45 -32.89 19.51
C THR A 483 69.81 -33.36 18.10
N ALA A 484 69.04 -32.92 17.10
CA ALA A 484 69.39 -32.92 15.68
C ALA A 484 68.96 -31.58 15.03
N PRO A 485 69.69 -31.07 14.01
CA PRO A 485 69.63 -29.68 13.56
C PRO A 485 68.36 -29.37 12.73
N PRO A 486 67.99 -28.08 12.57
CA PRO A 486 66.78 -27.71 11.83
C PRO A 486 66.91 -28.06 10.33
N PRO A 487 65.86 -28.62 9.70
CA PRO A 487 65.84 -28.83 8.26
C PRO A 487 65.77 -27.50 7.50
N PRO A 488 66.25 -27.44 6.24
CA PRO A 488 66.39 -26.19 5.49
C PRO A 488 65.01 -25.57 5.22
N ALA A 489 64.96 -24.24 5.28
CA ALA A 489 63.80 -23.45 4.93
C ALA A 489 63.37 -23.74 3.48
N LEU A 490 62.24 -24.44 3.32
CA LEU A 490 61.56 -24.52 2.03
C LEU A 490 61.11 -23.11 1.61
N PRO A 491 61.29 -22.72 0.35
CA PRO A 491 60.94 -21.39 -0.10
C PRO A 491 59.43 -21.19 -0.01
N ARG A 492 59.01 -20.10 0.65
CA ARG A 492 57.63 -19.58 0.54
C ARG A 492 57.33 -19.39 -0.93
N ARG A 493 56.50 -20.28 -1.48
CA ARG A 493 55.88 -20.08 -2.79
C ARG A 493 54.75 -19.08 -2.60
N ASP A 494 55.11 -17.80 -2.57
CA ASP A 494 54.15 -16.71 -2.70
C ASP A 494 53.38 -16.93 -4.00
N SER A 495 52.11 -17.29 -3.88
CA SER A 495 51.23 -17.55 -5.01
C SER A 495 50.65 -16.20 -5.47
N PRO A 496 51.00 -15.67 -6.66
CA PRO A 496 50.64 -14.32 -7.06
C PRO A 496 49.21 -14.18 -7.61
N HIS A 497 48.32 -15.14 -7.39
CA HIS A 497 46.97 -15.16 -7.98
C HIS A 497 45.85 -14.60 -7.09
N GLN A 498 46.15 -14.16 -5.86
CA GLN A 498 45.14 -13.63 -4.93
C GLN A 498 44.74 -12.13 -5.06
N PRO A 499 45.50 -11.21 -5.70
CA PRO A 499 45.13 -9.78 -5.69
C PRO A 499 43.99 -9.42 -6.66
N ARG A 500 43.77 -10.20 -7.73
CA ARG A 500 42.75 -9.91 -8.75
C ARG A 500 41.31 -10.10 -8.24
N SER A 501 41.05 -11.05 -7.35
CA SER A 501 39.69 -11.30 -6.82
C SER A 501 39.23 -10.24 -5.82
N ILE A 502 40.14 -9.71 -5.00
CA ILE A 502 39.84 -8.63 -4.03
C ILE A 502 39.56 -7.31 -4.75
N ALA A 503 40.37 -6.97 -5.76
CA ALA A 503 40.17 -5.76 -6.56
C ALA A 503 38.82 -5.77 -7.31
N VAL A 504 38.45 -6.92 -7.91
CA VAL A 504 37.16 -7.07 -8.60
C VAL A 504 35.98 -6.94 -7.62
N LEU A 505 36.07 -7.54 -6.43
CA LEU A 505 35.03 -7.42 -5.41
C LEU A 505 34.90 -5.98 -4.88
N ALA A 506 36.03 -5.30 -4.65
CA ALA A 506 36.04 -3.90 -4.23
C ALA A 506 35.41 -3.00 -5.29
N TRP A 507 35.76 -3.20 -6.57
CA TRP A 507 35.16 -2.49 -7.69
C TRP A 507 33.66 -2.73 -7.80
N ARG A 508 33.20 -3.98 -7.68
CA ARG A 508 31.74 -4.31 -7.68
C ARG A 508 30.99 -3.59 -6.56
N ARG A 509 31.55 -3.53 -5.36
CA ARG A 509 30.95 -2.81 -4.23
C ARG A 509 30.93 -1.30 -4.47
N ALA A 510 32.04 -0.73 -4.96
CA ALA A 510 32.11 0.69 -5.31
C ALA A 510 31.08 1.06 -6.39
N ALA A 511 30.96 0.24 -7.43
CA ALA A 511 29.94 0.38 -8.47
C ALA A 511 28.52 0.28 -7.89
N GLY A 512 28.28 -0.64 -6.94
CA GLY A 512 27.00 -0.74 -6.23
C GLY A 512 26.65 0.50 -5.42
N PHE A 513 27.61 1.07 -4.68
CA PHE A 513 27.38 2.31 -3.94
C PHE A 513 27.15 3.50 -4.88
N ALA A 514 27.91 3.60 -5.98
CA ALA A 514 27.70 4.62 -7.00
C ALA A 514 26.32 4.50 -7.66
N PHE A 515 25.86 3.27 -7.94
CA PHE A 515 24.53 2.99 -8.45
C PHE A 515 23.43 3.47 -7.48
N LEU A 516 23.54 3.12 -6.19
CA LEU A 516 22.57 3.53 -5.17
C LEU A 516 22.55 5.06 -4.99
N ALA A 517 23.71 5.72 -5.06
CA ALA A 517 23.80 7.18 -5.02
C ALA A 517 23.13 7.83 -6.23
N ALA A 518 23.35 7.29 -7.44
CA ALA A 518 22.69 7.77 -8.66
C ALA A 518 21.17 7.56 -8.60
N PHE A 519 20.73 6.40 -8.12
CA PHE A 519 19.31 6.11 -7.89
C PHE A 519 18.66 7.11 -6.94
N PHE A 520 19.37 7.45 -5.86
CA PHE A 520 18.93 8.48 -4.91
C PHE A 520 18.79 9.86 -5.54
N LEU A 521 19.81 10.31 -6.27
CA LEU A 521 19.78 11.63 -6.90
C LEU A 521 18.64 11.74 -7.93
N LEU A 522 18.43 10.71 -8.74
CA LEU A 522 17.35 10.69 -9.74
C LEU A 522 15.97 10.67 -9.09
N SER A 523 15.78 9.83 -8.07
CA SER A 523 14.49 9.71 -7.38
C SER A 523 14.15 10.97 -6.58
N TYR A 524 15.12 11.56 -5.89
CA TYR A 524 14.96 12.85 -5.20
C TYR A 524 14.67 13.99 -6.19
N SER A 525 15.42 14.05 -7.29
CA SER A 525 15.20 15.02 -8.37
C SER A 525 13.77 14.92 -8.93
N ARG A 526 13.27 13.70 -9.12
CA ARG A 526 11.91 13.47 -9.61
C ARG A 526 10.84 13.87 -8.59
N ALA A 527 11.01 13.52 -7.31
CA ALA A 527 10.12 13.96 -6.24
C ALA A 527 10.03 15.50 -6.15
N MET A 528 11.18 16.18 -6.23
CA MET A 528 11.24 17.64 -6.20
C MET A 528 10.62 18.28 -7.46
N ALA A 529 10.70 17.62 -8.62
CA ALA A 529 10.01 18.07 -9.82
C ALA A 529 8.48 17.98 -9.62
N VAL A 530 7.99 16.86 -9.08
CA VAL A 530 6.56 16.68 -8.79
C VAL A 530 6.06 17.75 -7.81
N TYR A 531 6.78 17.95 -6.71
CA TYR A 531 6.47 18.99 -5.73
C TYR A 531 6.48 20.38 -6.36
N SER A 532 7.56 20.76 -7.05
CA SER A 532 7.74 22.14 -7.53
C SER A 532 6.76 22.52 -8.64
N TYR A 533 6.41 21.58 -9.53
CA TYR A 533 5.66 21.88 -10.75
C TYR A 533 4.16 21.65 -10.64
N TYR A 534 3.71 20.78 -9.72
CA TYR A 534 2.32 20.32 -9.70
C TYR A 534 1.59 20.52 -8.35
N SER A 535 2.29 20.89 -7.27
CA SER A 535 1.66 21.10 -5.95
C SER A 535 0.98 22.46 -5.75
N GLY A 536 1.09 23.38 -6.73
CA GLY A 536 0.62 24.76 -6.63
C GLY A 536 -0.83 24.90 -6.14
N PRO A 537 -1.82 24.23 -6.76
CA PRO A 537 -3.23 24.34 -6.37
C PRO A 537 -3.49 23.86 -4.93
N GLU A 538 -3.00 22.68 -4.57
CA GLU A 538 -3.17 22.12 -3.23
C GLU A 538 -2.54 23.02 -2.15
N ARG A 539 -1.33 23.55 -2.41
CA ARG A 539 -0.67 24.49 -1.50
C ARG A 539 -1.43 25.81 -1.37
N LEU A 540 -1.91 26.38 -2.48
CA LEU A 540 -2.71 27.61 -2.47
C LEU A 540 -3.92 27.43 -1.57
N PHE A 541 -4.67 26.35 -1.77
CA PHE A 541 -5.89 26.09 -1.01
C PHE A 541 -5.61 25.80 0.46
N TYR A 542 -4.50 25.14 0.81
CA TYR A 542 -4.13 24.92 2.20
C TYR A 542 -3.67 26.21 2.91
N ASP A 543 -2.75 26.94 2.29
CA ASP A 543 -2.16 28.14 2.92
C ASP A 543 -3.19 29.28 3.03
N TRP A 544 -4.12 29.38 2.08
CA TRP A 544 -5.18 30.39 2.07
C TRP A 544 -6.51 29.94 2.68
N TYR A 545 -6.55 28.73 3.27
CA TYR A 545 -7.75 28.18 3.91
C TYR A 545 -8.39 29.15 4.94
N PRO A 546 -7.64 29.83 5.83
CA PRO A 546 -8.25 30.74 6.82
C PRO A 546 -8.98 31.92 6.16
N VAL A 547 -8.41 32.50 5.10
CA VAL A 547 -9.01 33.63 4.37
C VAL A 547 -10.25 33.18 3.62
N LEU A 548 -10.18 32.04 2.94
CA LEU A 548 -11.33 31.45 2.25
C LEU A 548 -12.47 31.14 3.22
N ARG A 549 -12.15 30.56 4.39
CA ARG A 549 -13.12 30.27 5.46
C ARG A 549 -13.78 31.55 5.99
N ALA A 550 -13.00 32.60 6.26
CA ALA A 550 -13.52 33.86 6.76
C ALA A 550 -14.49 34.52 5.76
N ALA A 551 -14.09 34.58 4.48
CA ALA A 551 -14.94 35.09 3.41
C ALA A 551 -16.21 34.24 3.21
N ALA A 552 -16.08 32.92 3.27
CA ALA A 552 -17.20 32.00 3.16
C ALA A 552 -18.20 32.16 4.30
N ARG A 553 -17.71 32.29 5.54
CA ARG A 553 -18.54 32.47 6.72
C ARG A 553 -19.36 33.76 6.64
N GLN A 554 -18.71 34.89 6.31
CA GLN A 554 -19.39 36.17 6.18
C GLN A 554 -20.54 36.08 5.15
N ARG A 555 -20.24 35.55 3.97
CA ARG A 555 -21.22 35.44 2.89
C ARG A 555 -22.33 34.43 3.21
N TRP A 556 -22.01 33.36 3.92
CA TRP A 556 -22.98 32.39 4.40
C TRP A 556 -23.97 33.05 5.38
N GLU A 557 -23.49 33.84 6.34
CA GLU A 557 -24.36 34.57 7.29
C GLU A 557 -25.31 35.52 6.55
N GLU A 558 -24.83 36.23 5.51
CA GLU A 558 -25.67 37.07 4.64
C GLU A 558 -26.75 36.26 3.90
N LYS A 559 -26.40 35.10 3.35
CA LYS A 559 -27.33 34.21 2.65
C LYS A 559 -28.38 33.63 3.59
N GLN A 560 -28.00 33.26 4.81
CA GLN A 560 -28.93 32.78 5.84
C GLN A 560 -29.92 33.88 6.26
N ALA A 561 -29.44 35.12 6.40
CA ALA A 561 -30.29 36.27 6.68
C ALA A 561 -31.29 36.53 5.53
N LEU A 562 -30.87 36.41 4.27
CA LEU A 562 -31.75 36.49 3.11
C LEU A 562 -32.78 35.36 3.08
N ALA A 563 -32.36 34.12 3.33
CA ALA A 563 -33.23 32.95 3.35
C ALA A 563 -34.35 33.09 4.41
N ALA A 564 -34.05 33.70 5.55
CA ALA A 564 -35.03 34.00 6.59
C ALA A 564 -36.15 34.96 6.13
N THR A 565 -35.92 35.77 5.08
CA THR A 565 -36.94 36.65 4.50
C THR A 565 -37.87 35.95 3.49
N GLY A 566 -37.66 34.66 3.22
CA GLY A 566 -38.42 33.88 2.25
C GLY A 566 -38.08 34.19 0.78
N GLN A 567 -37.06 35.00 0.53
CA GLN A 567 -36.57 35.31 -0.82
C GLN A 567 -35.59 34.22 -1.27
N PHE A 568 -36.10 33.22 -1.99
CA PHE A 568 -35.27 32.22 -2.67
C PHE A 568 -35.12 32.59 -4.14
N ALA A 569 -33.87 32.75 -4.61
CA ALA A 569 -33.60 32.92 -6.02
C ALA A 569 -33.83 31.58 -6.74
N THR A 570 -34.80 31.54 -7.65
CA THR A 570 -34.92 30.44 -8.61
C THR A 570 -33.84 30.62 -9.67
N THR A 571 -32.89 29.69 -9.70
CA THR A 571 -31.83 29.65 -10.71
C THR A 571 -32.26 28.72 -11.84
N ARG A 572 -32.13 29.18 -13.09
CA ARG A 572 -32.42 28.33 -14.27
C ARG A 572 -31.27 27.35 -14.49
N GLY A 573 -31.59 26.15 -14.95
CA GLY A 573 -30.60 25.15 -15.37
C GLY A 573 -29.86 24.46 -14.23
N THR A 574 -30.37 24.55 -13.00
CA THR A 574 -29.80 23.90 -11.81
C THR A 574 -30.72 22.80 -11.30
N THR A 575 -30.14 21.74 -10.73
CA THR A 575 -30.93 20.73 -10.01
C THR A 575 -31.51 21.31 -8.71
N PRO A 576 -32.53 20.69 -8.10
CA PRO A 576 -33.06 21.12 -6.80
C PRO A 576 -31.97 21.21 -5.72
N GLN A 577 -31.09 20.19 -5.66
CA GLN A 577 -29.95 20.17 -4.74
C GLN A 577 -29.00 21.35 -4.99
N GLN A 578 -28.63 21.62 -6.24
CA GLN A 578 -27.74 22.73 -6.57
C GLN A 578 -28.37 24.08 -6.24
N THR A 579 -29.66 24.26 -6.52
CA THR A 579 -30.40 25.48 -6.20
C THR A 579 -30.37 25.74 -4.69
N ASN A 580 -30.58 24.70 -3.88
CA ASN A 580 -30.46 24.78 -2.44
C ASN A 580 -29.03 25.16 -2.01
N GLU A 581 -28.02 24.53 -2.60
CA GLU A 581 -26.61 24.83 -2.29
C GLU A 581 -26.21 26.26 -2.63
N LEU A 582 -26.60 26.76 -3.81
CA LEU A 582 -26.32 28.11 -4.29
C LEU A 582 -26.95 29.18 -3.39
N ASN A 583 -28.15 28.91 -2.88
CA ASN A 583 -28.88 29.82 -2.00
C ASN A 583 -28.39 29.75 -0.54
N ALA A 584 -27.89 28.59 -0.09
CA ALA A 584 -27.53 28.39 1.31
C ALA A 584 -26.04 28.61 1.63
N TYR A 585 -25.13 28.41 0.67
CA TYR A 585 -23.68 28.37 0.93
C TYR A 585 -22.88 29.33 0.05
N PHE A 586 -21.69 29.71 0.52
CA PHE A 586 -20.69 30.38 -0.30
C PHE A 586 -20.28 29.47 -1.46
N THR A 587 -20.37 29.98 -2.69
CA THR A 587 -20.10 29.17 -3.89
C THR A 587 -18.74 29.52 -4.50
N LEU A 588 -17.80 28.58 -4.44
CA LEU A 588 -16.50 28.63 -5.12
C LEU A 588 -16.59 27.96 -6.49
N CYS A 589 -16.43 28.73 -7.56
CA CYS A 589 -16.50 28.21 -8.91
C CYS A 589 -15.10 27.88 -9.46
N LEU A 590 -14.95 26.66 -9.98
CA LEU A 590 -13.70 26.14 -10.53
C LEU A 590 -13.68 26.32 -12.05
N GLY A 591 -12.63 26.95 -12.56
CA GLY A 591 -12.41 27.19 -13.99
C GLY A 591 -11.66 26.05 -14.69
N ARG A 592 -10.66 26.42 -15.50
CA ARG A 592 -9.94 25.51 -16.40
C ARG A 592 -9.11 24.45 -15.68
N GLU A 593 -8.65 24.77 -14.47
CA GLU A 593 -7.86 23.86 -13.63
C GLU A 593 -8.73 23.00 -12.70
N TRP A 594 -10.01 22.76 -13.04
CA TRP A 594 -10.91 21.93 -12.23
C TRP A 594 -10.35 20.54 -11.94
N TYR A 595 -9.61 19.95 -12.88
CA TYR A 595 -8.98 18.63 -12.76
C TYR A 595 -7.77 18.61 -11.81
N ARG A 596 -7.31 19.79 -11.35
CA ARG A 596 -6.29 19.97 -10.31
C ARG A 596 -6.87 20.48 -8.99
N PHE A 597 -8.19 20.57 -8.89
CA PHE A 597 -8.84 20.96 -7.65
C PHE A 597 -8.62 19.84 -6.62
N PRO A 598 -8.14 20.18 -5.41
CA PRO A 598 -7.73 19.15 -4.48
C PRO A 598 -8.93 18.36 -3.91
N SER A 599 -9.90 19.03 -3.28
CA SER A 599 -11.19 18.45 -2.85
C SER A 599 -12.00 19.44 -1.98
N SER A 600 -13.25 19.09 -1.69
CA SER A 600 -14.12 19.73 -0.69
C SER A 600 -13.44 19.90 0.67
N PHE A 601 -12.47 19.06 1.05
CA PHE A 601 -11.75 19.22 2.32
C PHE A 601 -11.06 20.58 2.44
N PHE A 602 -10.71 21.19 1.32
CA PHE A 602 -10.03 22.48 1.25
C PHE A 602 -10.98 23.68 1.21
N ALA A 603 -12.28 23.44 1.39
CA ALA A 603 -13.29 24.44 1.67
C ALA A 603 -13.95 24.11 3.02
N ASP A 604 -14.33 25.11 3.82
CA ASP A 604 -15.02 24.81 5.09
C ASP A 604 -16.41 24.26 4.79
N HIS A 605 -16.60 22.96 5.02
CA HIS A 605 -17.85 22.21 4.79
C HIS A 605 -19.09 22.84 5.44
N ARG A 606 -18.94 23.72 6.44
CA ARG A 606 -20.08 24.40 7.06
C ARG A 606 -20.58 25.60 6.27
N TYR A 607 -19.70 26.23 5.50
CA TYR A 607 -19.95 27.55 4.90
C TYR A 607 -19.83 27.57 3.38
N ALA A 608 -19.04 26.67 2.79
CA ALA A 608 -18.68 26.72 1.38
C ALA A 608 -19.00 25.43 0.62
N ARG A 609 -19.38 25.59 -0.64
CA ARG A 609 -19.51 24.52 -1.66
C ARG A 609 -18.78 24.97 -2.92
N TYR A 610 -18.40 24.01 -3.77
CA TYR A 610 -17.83 24.35 -5.08
C TYR A 610 -18.70 23.90 -6.24
N GLN A 611 -18.59 24.59 -7.37
CA GLN A 611 -19.24 24.28 -8.64
C GLN A 611 -18.27 24.48 -9.81
N PHE A 612 -18.63 24.00 -10.99
CA PHE A 612 -17.77 24.07 -12.18
C PHE A 612 -18.24 25.15 -13.14
N LEU A 613 -17.31 25.96 -13.66
CA LEU A 613 -17.61 26.92 -14.72
C LEU A 613 -17.71 26.20 -16.07
N SER A 614 -18.67 26.60 -16.90
CA SER A 614 -18.64 26.24 -18.31
C SER A 614 -17.48 26.98 -18.98
N THR A 615 -16.59 26.23 -19.63
CA THR A 615 -15.43 26.78 -20.35
C THR A 615 -15.43 26.23 -21.77
N SER A 616 -14.93 27.03 -22.71
CA SER A 616 -14.80 26.60 -24.11
C SER A 616 -13.86 25.41 -24.33
N SER A 617 -13.04 25.06 -23.33
CA SER A 617 -12.04 23.99 -23.43
C SER A 617 -12.54 22.59 -23.05
N PHE A 618 -13.68 22.46 -22.36
CA PHE A 618 -14.13 21.17 -21.84
C PHE A 618 -15.65 21.03 -21.91
N HIS A 619 -16.11 19.95 -22.55
CA HIS A 619 -17.51 19.63 -22.82
C HIS A 619 -17.87 18.20 -22.35
N GLY A 620 -17.19 17.73 -21.30
CA GLY A 620 -17.39 16.39 -20.76
C GLY A 620 -18.38 16.35 -19.60
N MET A 621 -18.60 15.16 -19.05
CA MET A 621 -19.35 15.02 -17.80
C MET A 621 -18.46 15.37 -16.60
N LEU A 622 -19.00 16.12 -15.63
CA LEU A 622 -18.36 16.49 -14.37
C LEU A 622 -19.08 15.87 -13.15
N PRO A 623 -18.43 15.82 -11.98
CA PRO A 623 -19.05 15.34 -10.76
C PRO A 623 -20.24 16.21 -10.31
N MET A 624 -21.23 15.61 -9.66
CA MET A 624 -22.40 16.31 -9.11
C MET A 624 -22.42 16.26 -7.59
N SER A 625 -23.13 17.17 -6.95
CA SER A 625 -23.28 17.11 -5.49
C SER A 625 -24.04 15.84 -5.09
N PHE A 626 -23.64 15.23 -3.97
CA PHE A 626 -24.50 14.25 -3.30
C PHE A 626 -25.82 14.91 -2.90
N VAL A 627 -26.89 14.12 -2.80
CA VAL A 627 -28.15 14.58 -2.21
C VAL A 627 -27.96 14.63 -0.70
N THR A 628 -28.15 15.80 -0.10
CA THR A 628 -27.90 16.03 1.33
C THR A 628 -29.13 16.59 2.03
N ALA A 629 -29.23 16.38 3.34
CA ALA A 629 -30.23 17.06 4.16
C ALA A 629 -30.05 18.59 4.13
N ALA A 630 -31.06 19.33 4.59
CA ALA A 630 -31.00 20.78 4.64
C ALA A 630 -29.88 21.26 5.58
N ALA A 631 -29.36 22.46 5.31
CA ALA A 631 -28.29 23.06 6.09
C ALA A 631 -28.62 23.07 7.60
N GLY A 632 -27.75 22.49 8.42
CA GLY A 632 -27.92 22.44 9.89
C GLY A 632 -28.55 21.15 10.45
N GLU A 633 -28.89 20.17 9.62
CA GLU A 633 -29.45 18.87 10.05
C GLU A 633 -28.42 17.74 10.26
N GLU A 634 -27.12 18.01 10.14
CA GLU A 634 -26.05 17.03 10.33
C GLU A 634 -26.00 16.53 11.80
N ARG A 635 -26.38 15.26 12.07
CA ARG A 635 -26.42 14.71 13.44
C ARG A 635 -25.69 13.37 13.60
N GLY A 636 -24.66 13.34 14.45
CA GLY A 636 -24.18 12.11 15.11
C GLY A 636 -22.70 11.76 14.91
N LEU A 637 -22.12 11.05 15.89
CA LEU A 637 -20.73 10.57 15.89
C LEU A 637 -20.47 9.53 14.79
N LEU A 638 -21.50 8.75 14.45
CA LEU A 638 -21.57 7.82 13.31
C LEU A 638 -22.66 8.30 12.34
N TRP A 639 -22.56 9.55 11.90
CA TRP A 639 -23.40 10.03 10.81
C TRP A 639 -23.09 9.18 9.58
N ALA A 640 -23.97 8.21 9.34
CA ALA A 640 -24.29 7.82 7.99
C ALA A 640 -25.23 8.92 7.46
N PRO A 641 -25.00 9.44 6.25
CA PRO A 641 -25.97 10.30 5.59
C PRO A 641 -27.36 9.64 5.68
N PRO A 642 -28.38 10.36 6.19
CA PRO A 642 -29.69 9.77 6.36
C PRO A 642 -30.20 9.36 4.98
N GLY A 643 -30.61 8.10 4.84
CA GLY A 643 -31.67 7.78 3.91
C GLY A 643 -32.90 8.49 4.43
N VAL A 644 -33.13 9.73 3.99
CA VAL A 644 -34.26 10.53 4.49
C VAL A 644 -35.53 9.85 4.02
N ASN A 645 -36.16 9.12 4.93
CA ASN A 645 -37.55 8.69 4.83
C ASN A 645 -38.41 9.95 4.94
N HIS A 646 -38.68 10.63 3.83
CA HIS A 646 -39.85 11.50 3.80
C HIS A 646 -41.11 10.63 3.92
N ALA A 647 -42.08 11.11 4.70
CA ALA A 647 -43.38 10.50 4.86
C ALA A 647 -44.22 10.65 3.57
N GLY A 648 -43.76 10.03 2.49
CA GLY A 648 -44.48 9.81 1.24
C GLY A 648 -45.05 8.38 1.18
N THR A 649 -45.90 8.11 0.21
CA THR A 649 -46.56 6.81 0.07
C THR A 649 -45.56 5.70 -0.30
N ALA A 650 -45.86 4.45 0.10
CA ALA A 650 -44.95 3.29 -0.02
C ALA A 650 -44.50 2.93 -1.46
N GLU A 651 -45.10 3.54 -2.49
CA GLU A 651 -44.77 3.32 -3.90
C GLU A 651 -43.75 4.35 -4.44
N GLU A 652 -43.76 5.59 -3.95
CA GLU A 652 -42.70 6.61 -4.18
C GLU A 652 -41.43 6.33 -3.35
N GLN A 653 -41.58 5.72 -2.17
CA GLN A 653 -40.49 5.38 -1.25
C GLN A 653 -39.46 4.38 -1.82
N ARG A 654 -39.76 3.69 -2.92
CA ARG A 654 -38.80 2.77 -3.56
C ARG A 654 -37.76 3.46 -4.43
N HIS A 655 -37.91 4.75 -4.73
CA HIS A 655 -37.03 5.46 -5.67
C HIS A 655 -36.36 6.72 -5.12
N GLU A 656 -36.70 7.18 -3.91
CA GLU A 656 -36.29 8.52 -3.43
C GLU A 656 -35.47 8.55 -2.12
N GLY A 657 -34.93 7.41 -1.65
CA GLY A 657 -33.96 7.37 -0.56
C GLY A 657 -32.53 7.71 -1.03
N GLY A 658 -31.75 8.47 -0.24
CA GLY A 658 -30.42 9.01 -0.63
C GLY A 658 -29.39 8.02 -1.20
N SER A 659 -28.39 8.51 -1.95
CA SER A 659 -27.40 7.79 -2.81
C SER A 659 -27.99 6.79 -3.82
N CYS A 660 -29.26 6.43 -3.73
CA CYS A 660 -29.95 5.54 -4.66
C CYS A 660 -30.44 6.27 -5.92
N THR A 661 -29.91 7.46 -6.16
CA THR A 661 -30.20 8.28 -7.33
C THR A 661 -28.89 8.79 -7.93
N CYS A 662 -28.84 8.91 -9.25
CA CYS A 662 -27.64 9.43 -9.94
C CYS A 662 -27.47 10.95 -9.78
N GLY A 663 -28.29 11.65 -8.99
CA GLY A 663 -28.27 13.12 -8.85
C GLY A 663 -28.91 13.90 -10.01
N ALA A 664 -28.85 13.41 -11.25
CA ALA A 664 -29.54 13.98 -12.42
C ALA A 664 -30.12 12.89 -13.34
N ALA A 665 -31.18 13.24 -14.09
CA ALA A 665 -31.93 12.30 -14.91
C ALA A 665 -31.14 11.75 -16.12
N HIS A 666 -30.18 12.52 -16.64
CA HIS A 666 -29.44 12.20 -17.87
C HIS A 666 -28.02 11.65 -17.64
N VAL A 667 -27.68 11.24 -16.41
CA VAL A 667 -26.37 10.66 -16.12
C VAL A 667 -26.15 9.38 -16.92
N SER A 668 -25.06 9.37 -17.68
CA SER A 668 -24.66 8.26 -18.55
C SER A 668 -23.18 7.95 -18.40
N ASP A 669 -22.79 6.78 -18.85
CA ASP A 669 -21.41 6.28 -18.90
C ASP A 669 -20.64 6.76 -20.15
N LEU A 670 -21.23 7.66 -20.95
CA LEU A 670 -20.69 8.11 -22.24
C LEU A 670 -19.88 9.42 -22.16
N SER A 671 -19.60 9.91 -20.95
CA SER A 671 -18.82 11.14 -20.70
C SER A 671 -19.31 12.38 -21.47
N ARG A 672 -20.62 12.47 -21.72
CA ARG A 672 -21.23 13.60 -22.43
C ARG A 672 -21.53 14.75 -21.47
N GLU A 673 -21.44 15.97 -21.98
CA GLU A 673 -21.81 17.17 -21.22
C GLU A 673 -23.24 17.06 -20.68
N ILE A 674 -23.40 17.40 -19.39
CA ILE A 674 -24.69 17.55 -18.74
C ILE A 674 -24.75 18.99 -18.26
N SER A 675 -25.65 19.79 -18.84
CA SER A 675 -25.73 21.24 -18.61
C SER A 675 -25.85 21.63 -17.14
N GLU A 676 -26.54 20.80 -16.35
CA GLU A 676 -26.78 21.00 -14.93
C GLU A 676 -25.48 20.89 -14.11
N GLN A 677 -24.43 20.26 -14.63
CA GLN A 677 -23.14 20.15 -13.94
C GLN A 677 -22.31 21.44 -13.99
N TYR A 678 -22.72 22.36 -14.86
CA TYR A 678 -22.03 23.61 -15.11
C TYR A 678 -22.83 24.81 -14.61
N VAL A 679 -22.10 25.78 -14.08
CA VAL A 679 -22.62 27.11 -13.76
C VAL A 679 -22.92 27.85 -15.06
N GLN A 680 -24.20 28.21 -15.23
CA GLN A 680 -24.71 28.89 -16.42
C GLN A 680 -24.58 30.41 -16.30
N ASP A 681 -24.68 30.94 -15.08
CA ASP A 681 -24.59 32.38 -14.80
C ASP A 681 -23.63 32.63 -13.64
N PRO A 682 -22.32 32.79 -13.92
CA PRO A 682 -21.31 33.01 -12.89
C PRO A 682 -21.57 34.26 -12.04
N ILE A 683 -22.20 35.30 -12.60
CA ILE A 683 -22.44 36.57 -11.90
C ILE A 683 -23.40 36.36 -10.75
N HIS A 684 -24.43 35.54 -10.94
CA HIS A 684 -25.43 35.30 -9.91
C HIS A 684 -25.13 34.04 -9.07
N GLN A 685 -24.46 33.04 -9.65
CA GLN A 685 -24.26 31.73 -9.04
C GLN A 685 -22.93 31.59 -8.29
N CYS A 686 -21.88 32.35 -8.63
CA CYS A 686 -20.58 32.25 -7.98
C CYS A 686 -20.33 33.39 -6.98
N ASP A 687 -19.71 33.11 -5.84
CA ASP A 687 -19.23 34.13 -4.90
C ASP A 687 -17.71 34.37 -5.06
N ALA A 688 -16.97 33.32 -5.41
CA ALA A 688 -15.56 33.39 -5.81
C ALA A 688 -15.25 32.44 -6.96
N VAL A 689 -14.12 32.68 -7.64
CA VAL A 689 -13.64 31.93 -8.79
C VAL A 689 -12.17 31.56 -8.59
N PHE A 690 -11.87 30.28 -8.78
CA PHE A 690 -10.52 29.75 -8.84
C PHE A 690 -10.18 29.33 -10.29
N ASP A 691 -9.07 29.82 -10.82
CA ASP A 691 -8.65 29.52 -12.19
C ASP A 691 -7.14 29.75 -12.38
N SER A 692 -6.59 29.33 -13.52
CA SER A 692 -5.24 29.73 -13.96
C SER A 692 -5.32 30.82 -15.03
N LEU A 693 -4.33 31.71 -15.05
CA LEU A 693 -4.19 32.71 -16.10
C LEU A 693 -3.67 32.07 -17.41
N PRO A 694 -4.10 32.58 -18.58
CA PRO A 694 -3.95 31.87 -19.85
C PRO A 694 -2.50 31.81 -20.34
N PRO A 695 -2.17 30.81 -21.16
CA PRO A 695 -0.96 30.79 -21.96
C PRO A 695 -1.10 31.70 -23.21
N PRO A 696 -0.04 32.41 -23.63
CA PRO A 696 -0.08 33.26 -24.82
C PRO A 696 -0.35 32.63 -26.23
N ALA A 697 -0.86 31.38 -26.44
CA ALA A 697 -0.83 30.79 -27.81
C ALA A 697 -1.95 29.83 -28.26
N HIS A 698 -2.62 29.07 -27.38
CA HIS A 698 -3.66 28.14 -27.87
C HIS A 698 -5.08 28.72 -27.79
N VAL A 699 -5.25 29.71 -26.93
CA VAL A 699 -6.29 30.72 -26.96
C VAL A 699 -5.49 32.00 -26.80
N SER A 700 -5.58 32.94 -27.74
CA SER A 700 -4.82 34.19 -27.60
C SER A 700 -5.16 34.83 -26.25
N ALA A 701 -4.22 35.53 -25.62
CA ALA A 701 -4.53 36.26 -24.39
C ALA A 701 -5.76 37.18 -24.57
N ALA A 702 -5.99 37.62 -25.81
CA ALA A 702 -7.18 38.36 -26.22
C ALA A 702 -8.46 37.51 -26.23
N GLU A 703 -8.45 36.29 -26.77
CA GLU A 703 -9.61 35.37 -26.76
C GLU A 703 -9.94 34.92 -25.33
N HIS A 704 -8.96 34.72 -24.46
CA HIS A 704 -9.24 34.40 -23.06
C HIS A 704 -9.71 35.62 -22.27
N ALA A 705 -9.09 36.78 -22.49
CA ALA A 705 -9.61 38.03 -21.94
C ALA A 705 -11.03 38.29 -22.47
N GLN A 706 -11.33 37.89 -23.70
CA GLN A 706 -12.66 37.96 -24.28
C GLN A 706 -13.61 36.95 -23.62
N GLU A 707 -13.23 35.69 -23.41
CA GLU A 707 -14.02 34.69 -22.68
C GLU A 707 -14.30 35.16 -21.24
N ARG A 708 -13.28 35.64 -20.53
CA ARG A 708 -13.45 36.22 -19.19
C ARG A 708 -14.30 37.49 -19.19
N ARG A 709 -14.19 38.35 -20.21
CA ARG A 709 -15.08 39.51 -20.37
C ARG A 709 -16.51 39.09 -20.69
N GLN A 710 -16.70 38.07 -21.52
CA GLN A 710 -18.01 37.49 -21.86
C GLN A 710 -18.67 36.87 -20.63
N LEU A 711 -17.91 36.17 -19.80
CA LEU A 711 -18.35 35.62 -18.52
C LEU A 711 -18.32 36.67 -17.39
N HIS A 712 -17.97 37.93 -17.70
CA HIS A 712 -17.82 39.04 -16.75
C HIS A 712 -16.91 38.76 -15.54
N LEU A 713 -16.00 37.79 -15.66
CA LEU A 713 -15.13 37.33 -14.59
C LEU A 713 -14.17 38.43 -14.12
N ASP A 714 -13.59 39.18 -15.05
CA ASP A 714 -12.62 40.24 -14.74
C ASP A 714 -13.27 41.53 -14.21
N THR A 715 -14.56 41.74 -14.48
CA THR A 715 -15.30 42.93 -14.04
C THR A 715 -16.04 42.73 -12.72
N VAL A 716 -16.47 41.49 -12.42
CA VAL A 716 -17.26 41.17 -11.23
C VAL A 716 -16.39 40.64 -10.10
N PHE A 717 -15.40 39.79 -10.40
CA PHE A 717 -14.53 39.17 -9.39
C PHE A 717 -13.20 39.94 -9.33
N THR A 718 -13.27 41.17 -8.83
CA THR A 718 -12.13 42.11 -8.79
C THR A 718 -11.31 42.01 -7.50
N ARG A 719 -11.87 41.42 -6.44
CA ARG A 719 -11.20 41.32 -5.14
C ARG A 719 -10.39 40.03 -5.04
N SER A 720 -9.06 40.12 -5.13
CA SER A 720 -8.19 38.98 -4.88
C SER A 720 -8.28 38.53 -3.41
N LEU A 721 -8.53 37.24 -3.18
CA LEU A 721 -8.42 36.63 -1.87
C LEU A 721 -6.97 36.29 -1.51
N LEU A 722 -6.06 36.26 -2.49
CA LEU A 722 -4.62 36.05 -2.31
C LEU A 722 -3.93 37.37 -1.93
N ASN A 723 -4.31 37.93 -0.80
CA ASN A 723 -3.77 39.20 -0.30
C ASN A 723 -3.20 39.06 1.12
N THR A 724 -1.90 39.33 1.29
CA THR A 724 -1.22 39.18 2.59
C THR A 724 -1.78 40.08 3.67
N THR A 725 -2.33 41.24 3.32
CA THR A 725 -2.99 42.11 4.32
C THR A 725 -4.27 41.46 4.85
N ALA A 726 -5.07 40.83 3.98
CA ALA A 726 -6.25 40.08 4.37
C ALA A 726 -5.86 38.87 5.24
N MET A 727 -4.80 38.14 4.88
CA MET A 727 -4.28 37.04 5.70
C MET A 727 -3.88 37.50 7.10
N ARG A 728 -3.07 38.58 7.20
CA ARG A 728 -2.65 39.12 8.51
C ARG A 728 -3.84 39.57 9.36
N ALA A 729 -4.85 40.17 8.74
CA ALA A 729 -6.07 40.58 9.45
C ALA A 729 -6.83 39.38 10.02
N VAL A 730 -7.01 38.31 9.23
CA VAL A 730 -7.69 37.08 9.67
C VAL A 730 -6.90 36.39 10.78
N LEU A 731 -5.58 36.21 10.61
CA LEU A 731 -4.74 35.56 11.63
C LEU A 731 -4.73 36.35 12.95
N ALA A 732 -4.68 37.69 12.87
CA ALA A 732 -4.78 38.56 14.04
C ALA A 732 -6.13 38.43 14.76
N ALA A 733 -7.23 38.34 14.00
CA ALA A 733 -8.57 38.12 14.57
C ALA A 733 -8.72 36.74 15.24
N GLU A 734 -8.03 35.72 14.72
CA GLU A 734 -8.02 34.36 15.29
C GLU A 734 -7.00 34.18 16.43
N GLY A 735 -6.24 35.22 16.79
CA GLY A 735 -5.20 35.14 17.83
C GLY A 735 -4.03 34.23 17.46
N THR A 736 -3.84 33.94 16.17
CA THR A 736 -2.77 33.07 15.66
C THR A 736 -1.59 33.91 15.17
N LEU A 737 -0.38 33.45 15.47
CA LEU A 737 0.85 34.15 15.12
C LEU A 737 1.26 33.88 13.66
N TYR A 738 1.96 34.87 13.09
CA TYR A 738 2.42 34.99 11.71
C TYR A 738 2.79 33.66 11.03
N ARG A 739 2.11 33.36 9.91
CA ARG A 739 2.47 32.28 8.98
C ARG A 739 3.12 32.91 7.75
N HIS A 740 4.32 32.45 7.38
CA HIS A 740 4.89 32.80 6.09
C HIS A 740 4.08 32.12 4.99
N VAL A 741 3.54 32.91 4.06
CA VAL A 741 2.75 32.43 2.93
C VAL A 741 3.38 33.00 1.67
N ASP A 742 3.46 32.20 0.61
CA ASP A 742 3.98 32.67 -0.67
C ASP A 742 2.92 33.59 -1.33
N ASP A 743 3.36 34.73 -1.86
CA ASP A 743 2.47 35.71 -2.49
C ASP A 743 2.02 35.29 -3.89
N ALA A 744 2.63 34.24 -4.45
CA ALA A 744 2.37 33.77 -5.80
C ALA A 744 2.42 32.24 -5.88
N TYR A 745 1.35 31.65 -6.39
CA TYR A 745 1.28 30.24 -6.75
C TYR A 745 1.14 30.10 -8.26
N ALA A 746 1.76 29.05 -8.80
CA ALA A 746 1.71 28.78 -10.22
C ALA A 746 1.72 27.26 -10.48
N VAL A 747 1.24 26.90 -11.67
CA VAL A 747 1.36 25.55 -12.23
C VAL A 747 2.22 25.59 -13.48
N ILE A 748 2.89 24.48 -13.77
CA ILE A 748 3.66 24.34 -15.00
C ILE A 748 2.72 24.32 -16.21
N ASP A 749 3.09 25.05 -17.26
CA ASP A 749 2.47 24.93 -18.57
C ASP A 749 3.04 23.69 -19.26
N VAL A 750 2.25 22.62 -19.27
CA VAL A 750 2.63 21.34 -19.84
C VAL A 750 2.71 21.41 -21.37
N ASP A 751 2.07 22.34 -22.06
CA ASP A 751 2.18 22.36 -23.54
C ASP A 751 3.47 23.03 -23.98
N ARG A 752 3.88 24.08 -23.26
CA ARG A 752 5.02 24.93 -23.64
C ARG A 752 6.34 24.53 -23.03
N THR A 753 6.32 23.90 -21.87
CA THR A 753 7.57 23.53 -21.19
C THR A 753 8.17 22.31 -21.90
N PRO A 754 9.45 22.26 -22.31
CA PRO A 754 10.01 21.04 -22.91
C PRO A 754 10.01 19.84 -21.95
N MET A 755 9.86 18.61 -22.45
CA MET A 755 9.79 17.40 -21.60
C MET A 755 10.96 17.29 -20.61
N TRP A 756 12.19 17.57 -21.04
CA TRP A 756 13.37 17.51 -20.16
C TRP A 756 13.33 18.53 -19.01
N CYS A 757 12.61 19.63 -19.17
CA CYS A 757 12.36 20.62 -18.11
C CYS A 757 11.26 20.18 -17.13
N ARG A 758 10.35 19.29 -17.55
CA ARG A 758 9.26 18.74 -16.71
C ARG A 758 9.71 17.54 -15.87
N VAL A 759 10.78 16.88 -16.28
CA VAL A 759 11.13 15.53 -15.86
C VAL A 759 12.07 15.50 -14.66
N LEU A 760 13.14 16.29 -14.67
CA LEU A 760 14.14 16.32 -13.60
C LEU A 760 14.25 17.71 -12.96
N TYR A 761 14.27 17.74 -11.64
CA TYR A 761 14.68 18.91 -10.87
C TYR A 761 16.20 18.89 -10.69
N TYR A 762 16.92 19.72 -11.46
CA TYR A 762 18.37 19.77 -11.32
C TYR A 762 18.76 20.51 -10.02
N PRO A 763 19.82 20.06 -9.32
CA PRO A 763 20.25 20.66 -8.04
C PRO A 763 20.57 22.16 -8.11
N PHE A 764 20.72 22.72 -9.31
CA PHE A 764 20.96 24.16 -9.55
C PHE A 764 19.73 24.93 -10.07
N GLY A 765 18.54 24.33 -10.03
CA GLY A 765 17.30 24.97 -10.49
C GLY A 765 17.23 25.22 -12.00
N ILE A 766 18.05 24.53 -12.80
CA ILE A 766 18.11 24.70 -14.28
C ILE A 766 16.72 24.48 -14.89
N SER A 767 16.01 23.45 -14.44
CA SER A 767 14.66 23.13 -14.91
C SER A 767 13.63 24.20 -14.55
N LYS A 768 13.82 24.98 -13.46
CA LYS A 768 12.95 26.13 -13.15
C LYS A 768 13.12 27.27 -14.15
N ARG A 769 14.33 27.45 -14.70
CA ARG A 769 14.63 28.53 -15.65
C ARG A 769 14.03 28.32 -17.04
N CYS A 770 13.78 27.07 -17.43
CA CYS A 770 13.18 26.72 -18.71
C CYS A 770 11.69 26.31 -18.62
N ALA A 771 11.15 26.16 -17.41
CA ALA A 771 9.73 25.92 -17.21
C ALA A 771 8.93 27.18 -17.48
N VAL A 772 7.84 27.02 -18.23
CA VAL A 772 6.83 28.07 -18.43
C VAL A 772 5.76 27.87 -17.37
N TRP A 773 5.34 28.95 -16.72
CA TRP A 773 4.43 28.91 -15.58
C TRP A 773 3.13 29.65 -15.87
N ARG A 774 2.03 29.14 -15.33
CA ARG A 774 0.72 29.81 -15.28
C ARG A 774 0.39 30.22 -13.85
N PRO A 775 0.23 31.52 -13.56
CA PRO A 775 -0.17 31.96 -12.23
C PRO A 775 -1.60 31.50 -11.93
N LEU A 776 -1.82 31.08 -10.68
CA LEU A 776 -3.13 30.73 -10.14
C LEU A 776 -3.79 31.97 -9.53
N VAL A 777 -5.09 32.10 -9.71
CA VAL A 777 -5.89 33.20 -9.16
C VAL A 777 -7.07 32.68 -8.35
N LEU A 778 -7.39 33.38 -7.27
CA LEU A 778 -8.57 33.16 -6.45
C LEU A 778 -9.22 34.51 -6.16
N ASN A 779 -10.26 34.84 -6.92
CA ASN A 779 -10.91 36.14 -6.88
C ASN A 779 -12.33 36.01 -6.37
N ALA A 780 -12.75 36.91 -5.50
CA ALA A 780 -14.11 37.03 -4.99
C ALA A 780 -14.79 38.29 -5.53
N LYS A 781 -16.11 38.33 -5.37
CA LYS A 781 -16.88 39.58 -5.48
C LYS A 781 -16.37 40.62 -4.46
N PRO A 782 -16.47 41.93 -4.79
CA PRO A 782 -16.01 43.01 -3.93
C PRO A 782 -16.58 42.96 -2.51
#